data_AF-A0A562R8S3-F1
#
_entry.id   AF-A0A562R8S3-F1
#
_cell.length_a   1.000
_cell.length_b   1.000
_cell.length_c   1.000
_cell.angle_alpha   90.00
_cell.angle_beta   90.00
_cell.angle_gamma   90.00
#
_symmetry.space_group_name_H-M   'P 1'
#
loop_
_entity.id
_entity.type
_entity.pdbx_description
1 polymer ?
#
loop_
_entity_poly.entity_id
_entity_poly.type
_entity_poly.pdbx_seq_one_letter_code
_entity_poly.pdbx_strand_id
1 'polypeptide(L)'
;MTNSAPVFTPSVTRVSTSATGAQADDQSYQSVLSPDGTKVAFESYADNLVPGDTNGAPDVFVKDLTTGAITLVSTNASGVQGGGYQPVFSSDGTKLAFSSASYNLVPGDTNQAYDVFVKDLTTGAITRVSTSASGAQADGFWTTNPIFSPDGTKVAFYSDADNLVPGDTDNLRGIFVKDLTTGAITLVGPSPYNDQHHGGDENGWTYAPSFSPDGTKIVFASNTGGGDTSDVYIKDLSTGATTLVSVSASGVHGNGGSYDPVFSPDGTKVAFYTFADNLVPGSSNIRIGNVVMKDLITGVVTLVSANADGVPQNNNAAAQKPVFLPDGTKIAFVSEANNLVSDFYGYYGPQVYVKDLITGAVTLISTDASGVPANGYNERPGFSADGTKLVFESSASTLVPGDTNGASDIFVKEIGMPSVIAAKLTDNGAAHVSTSGPVFFTDADKTDTHTASVASQSGNLGTLTATVDDADGKVTWSYDVSHANFAPLRDGQTHADTFTLTLADGHGGSATQSITVTLNGIDDAPVIHSAATASFAENGTGLAYHIAATDVDNWSVNYSLSGADAALFDLSITGDVTFKSAPDFETPKDANHDNVYDVTVEVSDLTIITTKNVAITVTDVHDTSRPVLTVAGSTSFTSIDWAAINVSVTGNLHETASAGVISNSTINNLGSLSETQAMLAFVNDTIAGGSLGAIVANGGTITFDNVHLDGTSLDATSGGLIESVAGSANSFNNVTLKAGAVFDFSAASGVFASGTLNNGGKIEFFNLAKFILTGDATVIGNGEIKLDPGSSILNSGAHHTLNLEGGTIDGAGTIGNGDHSLTLDIGVSGTLEANGSQPLTVDTGNSVTSSGLIEAVHASLDFDDAVFNRFGTIIADQGGTIDFGNGLTNGGIVNVHAGSEVDVSGNLVNNGTVLDGGMLKVDNLSGAGAVNVNNGTLVVTGNLSSNVVLTGTDTFVFGPNAKQTSGVISNYTPGTTLVLDGFDSKVNAAFDTQTNILTLTDADHHAMTLHLAPGSLIPQVHGAASDFLV
;
A
#
# COMPACT_ATOMS: atom_id res chain seq x y z
N MET A 1 -6.80 57.30 11.70
CA MET A 1 -7.42 55.98 11.50
C MET A 1 -6.27 55.02 11.53
N THR A 2 -6.16 54.26 12.61
CA THR A 2 -5.13 53.25 12.80
C THR A 2 -5.59 52.03 12.03
N ASN A 3 -4.81 51.59 11.04
CA ASN A 3 -5.02 50.30 10.38
C ASN A 3 -5.11 49.22 11.46
N SER A 4 -6.23 48.52 11.52
CA SER A 4 -6.47 47.51 12.55
C SER A 4 -6.09 46.16 11.98
N ALA A 5 -5.23 45.40 12.66
CA ALA A 5 -4.86 44.08 12.18
C ALA A 5 -6.09 43.14 12.17
N PRO A 6 -6.16 42.20 11.21
CA PRO A 6 -7.20 41.17 11.21
C PRO A 6 -7.09 40.32 12.47
N VAL A 7 -8.19 39.70 12.87
CA VAL A 7 -8.25 38.84 14.06
C VAL A 7 -8.94 37.54 13.69
N PHE A 8 -8.29 36.40 13.96
CA PHE A 8 -8.92 35.09 13.81
C PHE A 8 -10.00 34.89 14.88
N THR A 9 -11.14 34.33 14.48
CA THR A 9 -12.31 34.16 15.33
C THR A 9 -12.72 32.69 15.45
N PRO A 10 -13.30 32.26 16.58
CA PRO A 10 -13.77 30.89 16.75
C PRO A 10 -14.93 30.58 15.79
N SER A 11 -14.85 29.43 15.12
CA SER A 11 -15.86 28.98 14.17
C SER A 11 -17.15 28.56 14.87
N VAL A 12 -18.28 28.82 14.20
CA VAL A 12 -19.60 28.27 14.53
C VAL A 12 -20.13 27.54 13.31
N THR A 13 -20.62 26.32 13.50
CA THR A 13 -21.08 25.44 12.41
C THR A 13 -22.45 24.88 12.73
N ARG A 14 -23.38 24.89 11.76
CA ARG A 14 -24.66 24.19 11.87
C ARG A 14 -24.45 22.68 11.68
N VAL A 15 -24.94 21.90 12.64
CA VAL A 15 -24.84 20.44 12.68
C VAL A 15 -26.05 19.76 12.06
N SER A 16 -27.26 20.31 12.25
CA SER A 16 -28.53 19.82 11.71
C SER A 16 -28.59 20.00 10.18
N THR A 17 -27.78 19.20 9.49
CA THR A 17 -27.64 19.19 8.03
C THR A 17 -27.53 17.78 7.49
N SER A 18 -28.05 17.57 6.28
CA SER A 18 -27.86 16.32 5.54
C SER A 18 -26.38 16.06 5.23
N ALA A 19 -26.05 14.86 4.73
CA ALA A 19 -24.69 14.52 4.32
C ALA A 19 -24.11 15.47 3.26
N THR A 20 -24.97 16.12 2.46
CA THR A 20 -24.55 17.09 1.43
C THR A 20 -24.52 18.54 1.96
N GLY A 21 -24.76 18.74 3.26
CA GLY A 21 -24.80 20.06 3.90
C GLY A 21 -26.13 20.81 3.74
N ALA A 22 -27.21 20.16 3.28
CA ALA A 22 -28.53 20.81 3.22
C ALA A 22 -29.09 20.99 4.63
N GLN A 23 -29.62 22.18 4.96
CA GLN A 23 -30.24 22.48 6.25
C GLN A 23 -31.46 21.57 6.50
N ALA A 24 -31.64 21.14 7.76
CA ALA A 24 -32.87 20.50 8.23
C ALA A 24 -34.08 21.37 7.86
N ASP A 25 -35.13 20.79 7.31
CA ASP A 25 -36.34 21.52 6.92
C ASP A 25 -37.38 21.67 8.03
N ASP A 26 -37.12 21.10 9.21
CA ASP A 26 -37.90 21.27 10.44
C ASP A 26 -37.00 21.35 11.69
N GLN A 27 -37.58 21.49 12.88
CA GLN A 27 -36.81 21.76 14.10
C GLN A 27 -35.95 20.56 14.56
N SER A 28 -34.77 20.88 15.12
CA SER A 28 -33.84 19.94 15.74
C SER A 28 -33.53 20.35 17.19
N TYR A 29 -33.48 19.37 18.10
CA TYR A 29 -33.34 19.59 19.54
C TYR A 29 -32.45 18.51 20.21
N GLN A 30 -32.23 18.65 21.51
CA GLN A 30 -31.56 17.70 22.42
C GLN A 30 -30.19 17.25 21.93
N SER A 31 -29.32 18.19 21.59
CA SER A 31 -28.00 17.85 21.09
C SER A 31 -27.03 17.39 22.18
N VAL A 32 -26.23 16.37 21.89
CA VAL A 32 -25.16 15.87 22.76
C VAL A 32 -23.93 15.53 21.94
N LEU A 33 -22.75 15.93 22.40
CA LEU A 33 -21.46 15.56 21.80
C LEU A 33 -21.05 14.16 22.24
N SER A 34 -20.42 13.41 21.33
CA SER A 34 -19.74 12.18 21.68
C SER A 34 -18.53 12.44 22.59
N PRO A 35 -18.08 11.45 23.37
CA PRO A 35 -16.93 11.60 24.26
C PRO A 35 -15.64 12.02 23.54
N ASP A 36 -15.43 11.59 22.30
CA ASP A 36 -14.28 12.00 21.49
C ASP A 36 -14.46 13.36 20.78
N GLY A 37 -15.63 14.00 20.92
CA GLY A 37 -15.95 15.28 20.29
C GLY A 37 -16.06 15.23 18.75
N THR A 38 -16.14 14.03 18.17
CA THR A 38 -16.20 13.83 16.70
C THR A 38 -17.62 13.69 16.17
N LYS A 39 -18.61 13.41 17.02
CA LYS A 39 -20.01 13.21 16.62
C LYS A 39 -20.96 14.02 17.49
N VAL A 40 -22.11 14.35 16.92
CA VAL A 40 -23.23 14.96 17.66
C VAL A 40 -24.47 14.09 17.43
N ALA A 41 -25.10 13.65 18.52
CA ALA A 41 -26.43 13.06 18.46
C ALA A 41 -27.47 14.15 18.77
N PHE A 42 -28.61 14.12 18.07
CA PHE A 42 -29.71 15.06 18.28
C PHE A 42 -31.02 14.45 17.79
N GLU A 43 -32.15 14.97 18.27
CA GLU A 43 -33.46 14.65 17.72
C GLU A 43 -33.87 15.67 16.65
N SER A 44 -34.57 15.26 15.61
CA SER A 44 -35.06 16.17 14.56
C SER A 44 -36.41 15.74 14.03
N TYR A 45 -37.24 16.74 13.68
CA TYR A 45 -38.52 16.56 12.98
C TYR A 45 -38.37 16.61 11.45
N ALA A 46 -37.15 16.89 10.95
CA ALA A 46 -36.87 17.04 9.54
C ALA A 46 -36.82 15.69 8.81
N ASP A 47 -37.45 15.60 7.64
CA ASP A 47 -37.46 14.39 6.81
C ASP A 47 -36.34 14.36 5.75
N ASN A 48 -35.59 15.47 5.63
CA ASN A 48 -34.59 15.67 4.59
C ASN A 48 -33.13 15.38 5.03
N LEU A 49 -32.91 15.03 6.29
CA LEU A 49 -31.57 14.80 6.84
C LEU A 49 -30.93 13.52 6.30
N VAL A 50 -31.71 12.48 6.07
CA VAL A 50 -31.29 11.24 5.41
C VAL A 50 -32.27 10.86 4.28
N PRO A 51 -31.80 10.28 3.18
CA PRO A 51 -32.71 9.77 2.16
C PRO A 51 -33.61 8.65 2.70
N GLY A 52 -34.91 8.76 2.47
CA GLY A 52 -35.88 7.71 2.81
C GLY A 52 -36.40 7.78 4.25
N ASP A 53 -36.21 8.91 4.94
CA ASP A 53 -37.02 9.19 6.13
C ASP A 53 -38.48 9.42 5.74
N THR A 54 -39.39 8.59 6.25
CA THR A 54 -40.78 8.52 5.78
C THR A 54 -41.81 8.22 6.87
N ASN A 55 -41.37 8.08 8.11
CA ASN A 55 -42.24 7.68 9.22
C ASN A 55 -43.15 8.82 9.73
N GLY A 56 -42.84 10.08 9.39
CA GLY A 56 -43.53 11.29 9.87
C GLY A 56 -43.44 11.49 11.39
N ALA A 57 -42.44 10.91 12.04
CA ALA A 57 -42.15 11.05 13.47
C ALA A 57 -40.80 11.74 13.65
N PRO A 58 -40.54 12.39 14.79
CA PRO A 58 -39.19 12.86 15.08
C PRO A 58 -38.25 11.68 15.33
N ASP A 59 -37.03 11.83 14.86
CA ASP A 59 -36.00 10.80 14.84
C ASP A 59 -34.73 11.23 15.53
N VAL A 60 -33.96 10.23 15.98
CA VAL A 60 -32.63 10.45 16.53
C VAL A 60 -31.60 10.26 15.45
N PHE A 61 -30.78 11.28 15.23
CA PHE A 61 -29.69 11.28 14.28
C PHE A 61 -28.35 11.35 15.00
N VAL A 62 -27.32 10.78 14.38
CA VAL A 62 -25.91 10.99 14.73
C VAL A 62 -25.19 11.57 13.53
N LYS A 63 -24.67 12.79 13.67
CA LYS A 63 -23.84 13.48 12.68
C LYS A 63 -22.37 13.30 13.05
N ASP A 64 -21.58 12.78 12.13
CA ASP A 64 -20.13 12.77 12.22
C ASP A 64 -19.59 14.11 11.73
N LEU A 65 -18.92 14.85 12.61
CA LEU A 65 -18.39 16.18 12.34
C LEU A 65 -17.12 16.15 11.48
N THR A 66 -16.45 15.00 11.40
CA THR A 66 -15.21 14.83 10.63
C THR A 66 -15.51 14.58 9.17
N THR A 67 -16.46 13.69 8.90
CA THR A 67 -16.82 13.23 7.55
C THR A 67 -18.04 13.93 6.98
N GLY A 68 -18.86 14.56 7.84
CA GLY A 68 -20.16 15.09 7.46
C GLY A 68 -21.26 14.04 7.29
N ALA A 69 -20.95 12.75 7.49
CA ALA A 69 -21.93 11.67 7.42
C ALA A 69 -23.00 11.82 8.51
N ILE A 70 -24.24 11.47 8.18
CA ILE A 70 -25.37 11.51 9.12
C ILE A 70 -26.15 10.20 9.05
N THR A 71 -26.46 9.64 10.22
CA THR A 71 -27.12 8.34 10.36
C THR A 71 -28.39 8.48 11.20
N LEU A 72 -29.50 7.91 10.73
CA LEU A 72 -30.74 7.75 11.50
C LEU A 72 -30.59 6.55 12.44
N VAL A 73 -30.61 6.79 13.74
CA VAL A 73 -30.28 5.81 14.79
C VAL A 73 -31.52 5.21 15.45
N SER A 74 -32.66 5.89 15.41
CA SER A 74 -33.99 5.42 15.85
C SER A 74 -34.55 4.30 14.95
N THR A 75 -33.77 3.24 14.75
CA THR A 75 -34.12 2.06 13.95
C THR A 75 -34.04 0.78 14.77
N ASN A 76 -34.83 -0.21 14.38
CA ASN A 76 -34.65 -1.57 14.88
C ASN A 76 -33.35 -2.21 14.37
N ALA A 77 -33.02 -3.42 14.81
CA ALA A 77 -31.78 -4.10 14.42
C ALA A 77 -31.67 -4.39 12.90
N SER A 78 -32.76 -4.35 12.15
CA SER A 78 -32.79 -4.52 10.68
C SER A 78 -32.86 -3.20 9.92
N GLY A 79 -32.75 -2.05 10.61
CA GLY A 79 -32.79 -0.72 9.99
C GLY A 79 -34.20 -0.17 9.71
N VAL A 80 -35.26 -0.80 10.21
CA VAL A 80 -36.62 -0.25 10.07
C VAL A 80 -36.79 0.93 11.02
N GLN A 81 -37.29 2.05 10.50
CA GLN A 81 -37.54 3.30 11.24
C GLN A 81 -38.60 3.10 12.34
N GLY A 82 -38.28 3.50 13.56
CA GLY A 82 -39.23 4.00 14.55
C GLY A 82 -39.10 5.52 14.61
N GLY A 83 -39.53 6.17 15.68
CA GLY A 83 -39.12 7.53 16.06
C GLY A 83 -38.23 7.50 17.29
N GLY A 84 -37.72 8.65 17.74
CA GLY A 84 -36.89 8.72 18.92
C GLY A 84 -36.69 10.14 19.46
N TYR A 85 -36.31 10.22 20.73
CA TYR A 85 -36.13 11.46 21.47
C TYR A 85 -34.97 11.37 22.46
N GLN A 86 -34.41 12.53 22.82
CA GLN A 86 -33.47 12.71 23.94
C GLN A 86 -32.26 11.75 23.91
N PRO A 87 -31.42 11.81 22.87
CA PRO A 87 -30.27 10.95 22.76
C PRO A 87 -29.19 11.29 23.79
N VAL A 88 -28.46 10.26 24.25
CA VAL A 88 -27.28 10.38 25.11
C VAL A 88 -26.25 9.30 24.75
N PHE A 89 -24.98 9.68 24.62
CA PHE A 89 -23.89 8.73 24.41
C PHE A 89 -23.48 8.04 25.71
N SER A 90 -23.05 6.78 25.60
CA SER A 90 -22.21 6.17 26.63
C SER A 90 -20.84 6.87 26.69
N SER A 91 -20.13 6.73 27.80
CA SER A 91 -18.83 7.40 28.03
C SER A 91 -17.71 6.93 27.10
N ASP A 92 -17.84 5.74 26.52
CA ASP A 92 -16.96 5.20 25.48
C ASP A 92 -17.43 5.52 24.05
N GLY A 93 -18.60 6.16 23.89
CA GLY A 93 -19.20 6.50 22.61
C GLY A 93 -19.74 5.30 21.80
N THR A 94 -19.69 4.08 22.34
CA THR A 94 -20.10 2.87 21.60
C THR A 94 -21.60 2.62 21.61
N LYS A 95 -22.34 3.27 22.51
CA LYS A 95 -23.79 3.11 22.66
C LYS A 95 -24.49 4.47 22.69
N LEU A 96 -25.73 4.47 22.25
CA LEU A 96 -26.64 5.61 22.36
C LEU A 96 -27.92 5.16 23.07
N ALA A 97 -28.26 5.83 24.17
CA ALA A 97 -29.57 5.68 24.79
C ALA A 97 -30.51 6.77 24.29
N PHE A 98 -31.78 6.42 24.08
CA PHE A 98 -32.82 7.35 23.65
C PHE A 98 -34.19 6.82 24.07
N SER A 99 -35.20 7.67 24.03
CA SER A 99 -36.58 7.32 24.34
C SER A 99 -37.42 7.21 23.07
N SER A 100 -38.39 6.30 23.02
CA SER A 100 -39.29 6.16 21.87
C SER A 100 -40.63 5.56 22.27
N ALA A 101 -41.71 6.02 21.61
CA ALA A 101 -43.04 5.40 21.71
C ALA A 101 -43.30 4.34 20.61
N SER A 102 -42.26 3.98 19.85
CA SER A 102 -42.39 3.15 18.66
C SER A 102 -42.33 1.66 19.01
N TYR A 103 -43.45 0.97 18.79
CA TYR A 103 -43.62 -0.46 19.09
C TYR A 103 -42.78 -1.42 18.24
N ASN A 104 -42.06 -0.92 17.23
CA ASN A 104 -41.36 -1.72 16.22
C ASN A 104 -39.83 -1.73 16.38
N LEU A 105 -39.28 -1.08 17.43
CA LEU A 105 -37.84 -1.03 17.68
C LEU A 105 -37.26 -2.34 18.24
N VAL A 106 -38.03 -3.06 19.06
CA VAL A 106 -37.67 -4.39 19.59
C VAL A 106 -38.86 -5.34 19.53
N PRO A 107 -38.65 -6.67 19.38
CA PRO A 107 -39.72 -7.63 19.49
C PRO A 107 -40.38 -7.61 20.88
N GLY A 108 -41.72 -7.70 20.91
CA GLY A 108 -42.47 -7.80 22.18
C GLY A 108 -42.78 -6.46 22.85
N ASP A 109 -42.47 -5.34 22.20
CA ASP A 109 -43.06 -4.05 22.56
C ASP A 109 -44.54 -4.00 22.13
N THR A 110 -45.40 -3.72 23.10
CA THR A 110 -46.86 -3.86 22.98
C THR A 110 -47.65 -2.72 23.61
N ASN A 111 -46.98 -1.74 24.22
CA ASN A 111 -47.64 -0.70 25.03
C ASN A 111 -47.87 0.62 24.26
N GLN A 112 -47.15 0.87 23.15
CA GLN A 112 -47.15 2.15 22.43
C GLN A 112 -46.88 3.35 23.35
N ALA A 113 -46.14 3.13 24.43
CA ALA A 113 -45.76 4.12 25.43
C ALA A 113 -44.29 4.49 25.24
N TYR A 114 -43.85 5.63 25.78
CA TYR A 114 -42.44 5.98 25.75
C TYR A 114 -41.65 4.97 26.59
N ASP A 115 -40.71 4.29 25.94
CA ASP A 115 -39.76 3.37 26.50
C ASP A 115 -38.33 3.90 26.29
N VAL A 116 -37.39 3.48 27.14
CA VAL A 116 -35.97 3.79 26.99
C VAL A 116 -35.25 2.63 26.31
N PHE A 117 -34.53 2.95 25.24
CA PHE A 117 -33.76 2.02 24.44
C PHE A 117 -32.28 2.35 24.51
N VAL A 118 -31.44 1.32 24.40
CA VAL A 118 -30.01 1.45 24.17
C VAL A 118 -29.68 0.76 22.86
N LYS A 119 -29.12 1.53 21.92
CA LYS A 119 -28.59 1.07 20.64
C LYS A 119 -27.08 0.96 20.75
N ASP A 120 -26.55 -0.20 20.44
CA ASP A 120 -25.13 -0.40 20.20
C ASP A 120 -24.80 0.11 18.80
N LEU A 121 -23.95 1.14 18.72
CA LEU A 121 -23.64 1.83 17.48
C LEU A 121 -22.66 1.03 16.60
N THR A 122 -21.97 0.04 17.17
CA THR A 122 -21.02 -0.82 16.45
C THR A 122 -21.73 -1.97 15.75
N THR A 123 -22.66 -2.62 16.44
CA THR A 123 -23.37 -3.83 15.98
C THR A 123 -24.76 -3.55 15.43
N GLY A 124 -25.33 -2.38 15.72
CA GLY A 124 -26.72 -2.05 15.42
C GLY A 124 -27.75 -2.75 16.32
N ALA A 125 -27.29 -3.54 17.31
CA ALA A 125 -28.17 -4.19 18.27
C ALA A 125 -28.91 -3.15 19.11
N ILE A 126 -30.20 -3.38 19.39
CA ILE A 126 -31.04 -2.46 20.16
C ILE A 126 -31.76 -3.24 21.27
N THR A 127 -31.75 -2.69 22.47
CA THR A 127 -32.37 -3.31 23.66
C THR A 127 -33.22 -2.29 24.39
N ARG A 128 -34.42 -2.69 24.82
CA ARG A 128 -35.25 -1.89 25.74
C ARG A 128 -34.73 -2.04 27.18
N VAL A 129 -34.43 -0.93 27.81
CA VAL A 129 -33.82 -0.85 29.14
C VAL A 129 -34.84 -0.50 30.22
N SER A 130 -35.97 0.12 29.86
CA SER A 130 -37.15 0.34 30.70
C SER A 130 -37.88 -0.98 31.03
N THR A 131 -37.20 -1.87 31.76
CA THR A 131 -37.71 -3.17 32.17
C THR A 131 -37.44 -3.46 33.64
N SER A 132 -38.37 -4.19 34.27
CA SER A 132 -38.17 -4.75 35.60
C SER A 132 -36.99 -5.74 35.64
N ALA A 133 -36.57 -6.16 36.84
CA ALA A 133 -35.49 -7.13 36.98
C ALA A 133 -35.79 -8.50 36.31
N SER A 134 -37.06 -8.85 36.11
CA SER A 134 -37.47 -10.05 35.38
C SER A 134 -37.64 -9.85 33.87
N GLY A 135 -37.40 -8.64 33.37
CA GLY A 135 -37.52 -8.28 31.95
C GLY A 135 -38.92 -7.84 31.52
N ALA A 136 -39.87 -7.64 32.44
CA ALA A 136 -41.19 -7.08 32.09
C ALA A 136 -41.03 -5.60 31.71
N GLN A 137 -41.68 -5.17 30.62
CA GLN A 137 -41.66 -3.77 30.18
C GLN A 137 -42.35 -2.85 31.19
N ALA A 138 -41.88 -1.59 31.25
CA ALA A 138 -42.58 -0.52 31.96
C ALA A 138 -44.04 -0.43 31.48
N ASP A 139 -44.98 -0.28 32.42
CA ASP A 139 -46.41 -0.11 32.14
C ASP A 139 -46.91 1.33 32.29
N GLY A 140 -46.02 2.25 32.66
CA GLY A 140 -46.25 3.69 32.61
C GLY A 140 -46.24 4.23 31.18
N PHE A 141 -46.84 5.41 30.98
CA PHE A 141 -46.91 6.05 29.65
C PHE A 141 -45.63 6.83 29.31
N TRP A 142 -44.93 7.34 30.33
CA TRP A 142 -43.83 8.28 30.17
C TRP A 142 -42.51 7.76 30.78
N THR A 143 -41.78 6.94 30.01
CA THR A 143 -40.39 6.57 30.35
C THR A 143 -39.37 7.34 29.49
N THR A 144 -38.70 8.33 30.07
CA THR A 144 -37.92 9.32 29.31
C THR A 144 -36.58 9.71 29.97
N ASN A 145 -35.81 10.55 29.27
CA ASN A 145 -34.59 11.22 29.75
C ASN A 145 -33.51 10.26 30.27
N PRO A 146 -33.03 9.33 29.42
CA PRO A 146 -31.95 8.43 29.79
C PRO A 146 -30.62 9.18 30.00
N ILE A 147 -29.79 8.68 30.90
CA ILE A 147 -28.37 9.05 31.06
C ILE A 147 -27.55 7.79 31.38
N PHE A 148 -26.30 7.75 30.94
CA PHE A 148 -25.36 6.69 31.32
C PHE A 148 -24.60 7.03 32.61
N SER A 149 -24.24 6.00 33.38
CA SER A 149 -23.17 6.12 34.37
C SER A 149 -21.80 6.34 33.68
N PRO A 150 -20.81 6.93 34.35
CA PRO A 150 -19.50 7.22 33.74
C PRO A 150 -18.74 5.99 33.25
N ASP A 151 -19.00 4.81 33.82
CA ASP A 151 -18.45 3.52 33.40
C ASP A 151 -19.29 2.83 32.30
N GLY A 152 -20.42 3.43 31.88
CA GLY A 152 -21.34 2.88 30.89
C GLY A 152 -22.13 1.65 31.35
N THR A 153 -22.01 1.21 32.61
CA THR A 153 -22.63 -0.03 33.10
C THR A 153 -24.09 0.12 33.54
N LYS A 154 -24.55 1.36 33.74
CA LYS A 154 -25.90 1.68 34.22
C LYS A 154 -26.54 2.76 33.37
N VAL A 155 -27.87 2.71 33.29
CA VAL A 155 -28.69 3.77 32.71
C VAL A 155 -29.68 4.25 33.76
N ALA A 156 -29.69 5.56 34.03
CA ALA A 156 -30.74 6.18 34.81
C ALA A 156 -31.79 6.79 33.87
N PHE A 157 -33.06 6.73 34.25
CA PHE A 157 -34.17 7.30 33.48
C PHE A 157 -35.35 7.64 34.38
N TYR A 158 -36.24 8.50 33.90
CA TYR A 158 -37.52 8.78 34.53
C TYR A 158 -38.58 7.81 34.04
N SER A 159 -39.46 7.36 34.93
CA SER A 159 -40.61 6.53 34.57
C SER A 159 -41.76 6.79 35.54
N ASP A 160 -43.00 6.77 35.04
CA ASP A 160 -44.24 6.75 35.83
C ASP A 160 -44.79 5.33 36.04
N ALA A 161 -44.05 4.30 35.60
CA ALA A 161 -44.40 2.90 35.77
C ALA A 161 -44.26 2.43 37.23
N ASP A 162 -45.25 1.68 37.72
CA ASP A 162 -45.26 1.11 39.08
C ASP A 162 -44.74 -0.35 39.12
N ASN A 163 -44.46 -0.95 37.96
CA ASN A 163 -44.05 -2.35 37.86
C ASN A 163 -42.53 -2.61 37.75
N LEU A 164 -41.72 -1.55 37.74
CA LEU A 164 -40.27 -1.67 37.51
C LEU A 164 -39.53 -2.24 38.72
N VAL A 165 -39.95 -1.89 39.93
CA VAL A 165 -39.33 -2.34 41.19
C VAL A 165 -40.41 -2.85 42.15
N PRO A 166 -40.21 -3.98 42.86
CA PRO A 166 -41.19 -4.46 43.83
C PRO A 166 -41.44 -3.45 44.96
N GLY A 167 -42.72 -3.10 45.17
CA GLY A 167 -43.15 -2.19 46.24
C GLY A 167 -43.36 -0.74 45.81
N ASP A 168 -43.06 -0.41 44.55
CA ASP A 168 -43.57 0.80 43.91
C ASP A 168 -45.06 0.61 43.59
N THR A 169 -45.90 1.56 44.01
CA THR A 169 -47.38 1.44 43.92
C THR A 169 -48.10 2.77 43.75
N ASP A 170 -47.36 3.88 43.61
CA ASP A 170 -47.93 5.22 43.72
C ASP A 170 -48.24 5.88 42.36
N ASN A 171 -47.84 5.28 41.24
CA ASN A 171 -47.94 5.83 39.88
C ASN A 171 -47.33 7.24 39.76
N LEU A 172 -46.39 7.58 40.64
CA LEU A 172 -45.69 8.85 40.60
C LEU A 172 -44.41 8.69 39.79
N ARG A 173 -44.06 9.73 39.04
CA ARG A 173 -42.83 9.73 38.25
C ARG A 173 -41.62 9.62 39.19
N GLY A 174 -40.86 8.54 39.04
CA GLY A 174 -39.64 8.25 39.78
C GLY A 174 -38.40 8.21 38.89
N ILE A 175 -37.22 8.27 39.51
CA ILE A 175 -35.93 8.02 38.83
C ILE A 175 -35.52 6.58 39.11
N PHE A 176 -35.25 5.83 38.05
CA PHE A 176 -34.81 4.45 38.11
C PHE A 176 -33.40 4.34 37.58
N VAL A 177 -32.60 3.45 38.18
CA VAL A 177 -31.27 3.08 37.70
C VAL A 177 -31.28 1.61 37.35
N LYS A 178 -31.12 1.30 36.06
CA LYS A 178 -30.97 -0.06 35.53
C LYS A 178 -29.49 -0.38 35.37
N ASP A 179 -29.06 -1.46 35.99
CA ASP A 179 -27.74 -2.05 35.77
C ASP A 179 -27.80 -2.96 34.54
N LEU A 180 -27.03 -2.61 33.52
CA LEU A 180 -27.03 -3.30 32.22
C LEU A 180 -26.32 -4.65 32.27
N THR A 181 -25.49 -4.90 33.29
CA THR A 181 -24.70 -6.13 33.42
C THR A 181 -25.51 -7.23 34.13
N THR A 182 -26.21 -6.84 35.19
CA THR A 182 -26.96 -7.75 36.06
C THR A 182 -28.46 -7.77 35.77
N GLY A 183 -28.98 -6.75 35.08
CA GLY A 183 -30.41 -6.53 34.88
C GLY A 183 -31.13 -5.99 36.12
N ALA A 184 -30.41 -5.76 37.23
CA ALA A 184 -30.98 -5.20 38.45
C ALA A 184 -31.48 -3.78 38.20
N ILE A 185 -32.59 -3.40 38.84
CA ILE A 185 -33.18 -2.07 38.74
C ILE A 185 -33.51 -1.55 40.13
N THR A 186 -33.13 -0.31 40.38
CA THR A 186 -33.28 0.34 41.68
C THR A 186 -34.02 1.66 41.52
N LEU A 187 -35.05 1.88 42.34
CA LEU A 187 -35.71 3.17 42.48
C LEU A 187 -34.81 4.10 43.32
N VAL A 188 -34.36 5.21 42.73
CA VAL A 188 -33.59 6.26 43.41
C VAL A 188 -34.49 7.05 44.36
N GLY A 189 -35.76 7.20 43.97
CA GLY A 189 -36.88 7.76 44.75
C GLY A 189 -37.74 8.73 43.92
N PRO A 190 -38.92 9.10 44.41
CA PRO A 190 -39.21 10.48 44.78
C PRO A 190 -38.63 10.78 46.17
N SER A 191 -38.39 12.06 46.48
CA SER A 191 -37.96 12.50 47.82
C SER A 191 -38.87 11.89 48.91
N PRO A 192 -38.34 11.48 50.10
CA PRO A 192 -39.12 10.88 51.19
C PRO A 192 -40.18 11.80 51.82
N TYR A 193 -40.45 12.97 51.23
CA TYR A 193 -41.39 13.98 51.71
C TYR A 193 -42.66 14.09 50.88
N ASN A 194 -42.88 13.25 49.87
CA ASN A 194 -44.07 13.33 48.99
C ASN A 194 -45.33 12.77 49.65
N ASP A 195 -46.17 13.63 50.26
CA ASP A 195 -47.53 13.27 50.69
C ASP A 195 -48.55 14.18 49.98
N GLN A 196 -49.42 13.54 49.19
CA GLN A 196 -50.64 14.06 48.57
C GLN A 196 -50.53 14.95 47.31
N HIS A 197 -51.12 14.41 46.23
CA HIS A 197 -51.95 15.09 45.24
C HIS A 197 -51.60 16.54 44.87
N HIS A 198 -50.70 16.74 43.91
CA HIS A 198 -50.83 17.76 42.86
C HIS A 198 -50.06 17.26 41.62
N GLY A 199 -50.55 17.61 40.42
CA GLY A 199 -50.14 17.06 39.12
C GLY A 199 -48.62 16.98 38.99
N GLY A 200 -48.16 15.87 38.41
CA GLY A 200 -46.75 15.58 38.18
C GLY A 200 -46.06 16.73 37.46
N ASP A 201 -44.73 16.72 37.46
CA ASP A 201 -43.87 17.76 36.87
C ASP A 201 -44.30 18.12 35.42
N GLU A 202 -45.24 19.05 35.29
CA GLU A 202 -46.07 19.24 34.09
C GLU A 202 -45.60 20.41 33.21
N ASN A 203 -44.43 21.00 33.47
CA ASN A 203 -43.93 22.07 32.60
C ASN A 203 -42.42 21.94 32.31
N GLY A 204 -42.10 21.28 31.20
CA GLY A 204 -41.02 21.74 30.32
C GLY A 204 -39.58 21.37 30.68
N TRP A 205 -39.15 20.20 30.18
CA TRP A 205 -37.84 20.00 29.53
C TRP A 205 -36.60 19.94 30.46
N THR A 206 -36.15 18.69 30.69
CA THR A 206 -34.81 18.23 31.13
C THR A 206 -34.36 18.53 32.57
N TYR A 207 -34.98 17.90 33.58
CA TYR A 207 -34.41 17.71 34.93
C TYR A 207 -33.49 16.49 35.00
N ALA A 208 -32.69 16.22 33.96
CA ALA A 208 -31.92 14.97 33.92
C ALA A 208 -31.04 14.86 35.18
N PRO A 209 -31.06 13.72 35.89
CA PRO A 209 -30.14 13.51 36.99
C PRO A 209 -28.70 13.52 36.47
N SER A 210 -27.74 13.53 37.38
CA SER A 210 -26.32 13.39 37.02
C SER A 210 -25.69 12.36 37.93
N PHE A 211 -24.96 11.42 37.36
CA PHE A 211 -24.10 10.53 38.15
C PHE A 211 -22.89 11.30 38.68
N SER A 212 -22.38 10.88 39.84
CA SER A 212 -21.04 11.26 40.28
C SER A 212 -19.99 10.62 39.35
N PRO A 213 -18.78 11.19 39.23
CA PRO A 213 -17.74 10.66 38.31
C PRO A 213 -17.33 9.21 38.58
N ASP A 214 -17.45 8.75 39.82
CA ASP A 214 -17.20 7.36 40.22
C ASP A 214 -18.42 6.43 40.05
N GLY A 215 -19.56 6.96 39.58
CA GLY A 215 -20.81 6.22 39.39
C GLY A 215 -21.52 5.76 40.68
N THR A 216 -21.01 6.13 41.86
CA THR A 216 -21.55 5.63 43.14
C THR A 216 -22.74 6.43 43.67
N LYS A 217 -22.95 7.64 43.15
CA LYS A 217 -24.01 8.57 43.57
C LYS A 217 -24.74 9.12 42.36
N ILE A 218 -25.96 9.58 42.60
CA ILE A 218 -26.77 10.30 41.61
C ILE A 218 -27.37 11.55 42.26
N VAL A 219 -27.24 12.69 41.60
CA VAL A 219 -27.85 13.96 42.01
C VAL A 219 -29.08 14.22 41.15
N PHE A 220 -30.15 14.69 41.76
CA PHE A 220 -31.45 14.87 41.11
C PHE A 220 -32.28 15.95 41.80
N ALA A 221 -33.24 16.51 41.08
CA ALA A 221 -34.25 17.40 41.64
C ALA A 221 -35.51 16.61 41.97
N SER A 222 -36.19 16.93 43.08
CA SER A 222 -37.44 16.27 43.47
C SER A 222 -38.32 17.20 44.32
N ASN A 223 -39.65 17.07 44.22
CA ASN A 223 -40.60 17.90 44.96
C ASN A 223 -40.60 17.58 46.46
N THR A 224 -40.78 18.62 47.27
CA THR A 224 -41.12 18.46 48.69
C THR A 224 -42.64 18.32 48.77
N GLY A 225 -43.19 17.28 49.42
CA GLY A 225 -44.64 17.08 49.51
C GLY A 225 -45.32 18.04 50.48
N GLY A 226 -45.22 19.33 50.15
CA GLY A 226 -45.88 20.45 50.81
C GLY A 226 -45.97 21.72 49.96
N GLY A 227 -45.51 21.74 48.70
CA GLY A 227 -45.70 22.87 47.77
C GLY A 227 -45.15 22.66 46.34
N ASP A 228 -45.47 23.59 45.43
CA ASP A 228 -45.14 23.57 43.97
C ASP A 228 -43.63 23.78 43.64
N THR A 229 -42.69 23.40 44.50
CA THR A 229 -41.25 23.69 44.30
C THR A 229 -40.34 22.49 44.58
N SER A 230 -39.36 22.25 43.71
CA SER A 230 -38.37 21.17 43.85
C SER A 230 -37.12 21.54 44.65
N ASP A 231 -36.46 20.53 45.21
CA ASP A 231 -35.16 20.61 45.88
C ASP A 231 -34.14 19.66 45.23
N VAL A 232 -32.85 19.93 45.43
CA VAL A 232 -31.77 19.09 44.90
C VAL A 232 -31.31 18.10 45.97
N TYR A 233 -31.20 16.83 45.60
CA TYR A 233 -30.77 15.73 46.47
C TYR A 233 -29.65 14.91 45.83
N ILE A 234 -28.80 14.30 46.66
CA ILE A 234 -27.86 13.25 46.27
C ILE A 234 -28.32 11.93 46.89
N LYS A 235 -28.48 10.89 46.08
CA LYS A 235 -28.63 9.51 46.52
C LYS A 235 -27.30 8.78 46.38
N ASP A 236 -26.84 8.18 47.46
CA ASP A 236 -25.76 7.20 47.43
C ASP A 236 -26.34 5.84 47.05
N LEU A 237 -25.90 5.30 45.91
CA LEU A 237 -26.43 4.07 45.33
C LEU A 237 -25.92 2.82 46.05
N SER A 238 -24.82 2.92 46.78
CA SER A 238 -24.23 1.80 47.53
C SER A 238 -24.90 1.60 48.90
N THR A 239 -25.29 2.70 49.55
CA THR A 239 -25.88 2.68 50.90
C THR A 239 -27.38 2.96 50.90
N GLY A 240 -27.92 3.54 49.83
CA GLY A 240 -29.29 4.04 49.75
C GLY A 240 -29.52 5.37 50.48
N ALA A 241 -28.49 5.98 51.08
CA ALA A 241 -28.61 7.24 51.82
C ALA A 241 -28.96 8.42 50.88
N THR A 242 -29.84 9.32 51.32
CA THR A 242 -30.26 10.51 50.56
C THR A 242 -29.91 11.78 51.33
N THR A 243 -29.27 12.75 50.67
CA THR A 243 -28.77 14.00 51.28
C THR A 243 -29.33 15.21 50.53
N LEU A 244 -29.89 16.19 51.25
CA LEU A 244 -30.36 17.45 50.68
C LEU A 244 -29.17 18.38 50.34
N VAL A 245 -29.10 18.82 49.09
CA VAL A 245 -28.02 19.68 48.55
C VAL A 245 -28.41 21.15 48.60
N SER A 246 -29.66 21.52 48.33
CA SER A 246 -30.19 22.91 48.31
C SER A 246 -30.31 23.52 49.72
N VAL A 247 -29.21 23.50 50.47
CA VAL A 247 -29.01 24.16 51.76
C VAL A 247 -27.77 25.04 51.71
N SER A 248 -27.81 26.18 52.40
CA SER A 248 -26.69 27.10 52.55
C SER A 248 -25.50 26.45 53.28
N ALA A 249 -24.36 27.15 53.35
CA ALA A 249 -23.17 26.68 54.06
C ALA A 249 -23.39 26.41 55.56
N SER A 250 -24.38 27.05 56.18
CA SER A 250 -24.78 26.81 57.58
C SER A 250 -25.86 25.73 57.72
N GLY A 251 -26.26 25.07 56.62
CA GLY A 251 -27.28 24.03 56.60
C GLY A 251 -28.72 24.56 56.57
N VAL A 252 -28.93 25.84 56.28
CA VAL A 252 -30.29 26.41 56.17
C VAL A 252 -30.88 26.05 54.81
N HIS A 253 -32.09 25.50 54.80
CA HIS A 253 -32.83 25.14 53.59
C HIS A 253 -33.11 26.36 52.70
N GLY A 254 -32.91 26.18 51.39
CA GLY A 254 -33.30 27.14 50.35
C GLY A 254 -34.77 27.54 50.45
N ASN A 255 -35.06 28.84 50.25
CA ASN A 255 -36.41 29.39 50.31
C ASN A 255 -37.11 29.48 48.94
N GLY A 256 -36.58 28.78 47.93
CA GLY A 256 -37.10 28.73 46.55
C GLY A 256 -36.67 27.45 45.84
N GLY A 257 -37.37 27.11 44.76
CA GLY A 257 -37.14 25.86 44.02
C GLY A 257 -35.75 25.78 43.39
N SER A 258 -35.19 24.58 43.34
CA SER A 258 -33.87 24.27 42.79
C SER A 258 -33.93 23.08 41.83
N TYR A 259 -33.27 23.20 40.68
CA TYR A 259 -33.43 22.33 39.51
C TYR A 259 -32.10 22.13 38.76
N ASP A 260 -32.11 21.25 37.75
CA ASP A 260 -30.97 20.96 36.85
C ASP A 260 -29.62 20.74 37.54
N PRO A 261 -29.53 19.79 38.50
CA PRO A 261 -28.28 19.58 39.21
C PRO A 261 -27.28 18.74 38.39
N VAL A 262 -26.02 19.13 38.43
CA VAL A 262 -24.91 18.42 37.77
C VAL A 262 -23.70 18.32 38.71
N PHE A 263 -23.06 17.15 38.75
CA PHE A 263 -21.80 16.99 39.48
C PHE A 263 -20.64 17.67 38.74
N SER A 264 -19.69 18.21 39.49
CA SER A 264 -18.39 18.55 38.92
C SER A 264 -17.62 17.27 38.51
N PRO A 265 -16.70 17.34 37.54
CA PRO A 265 -15.95 16.16 37.07
C PRO A 265 -15.04 15.52 38.13
N ASP A 266 -14.67 16.26 39.17
CA ASP A 266 -13.94 15.75 40.34
C ASP A 266 -14.88 15.22 41.44
N GLY A 267 -16.20 15.35 41.28
CA GLY A 267 -17.23 14.92 42.22
C GLY A 267 -17.31 15.75 43.50
N THR A 268 -16.53 16.83 43.62
CA THR A 268 -16.44 17.63 44.85
C THR A 268 -17.52 18.71 44.94
N LYS A 269 -18.22 19.02 43.85
CA LYS A 269 -19.21 20.10 43.77
C LYS A 269 -20.46 19.65 43.02
N VAL A 270 -21.55 20.36 43.27
CA VAL A 270 -22.79 20.28 42.48
C VAL A 270 -23.17 21.68 42.03
N ALA A 271 -23.30 21.88 40.72
CA ALA A 271 -23.94 23.08 40.18
C ALA A 271 -25.42 22.82 39.95
N PHE A 272 -26.25 23.82 40.20
CA PHE A 272 -27.70 23.74 40.00
C PHE A 272 -28.30 25.12 39.80
N TYR A 273 -29.47 25.13 39.18
CA TYR A 273 -30.30 26.30 39.02
C TYR A 273 -31.18 26.49 40.26
N THR A 274 -31.38 27.71 40.76
CA THR A 274 -32.21 27.97 41.95
C THR A 274 -32.86 29.35 41.95
N PHE A 275 -34.09 29.40 42.46
CA PHE A 275 -34.80 30.66 42.80
C PHE A 275 -34.59 31.07 44.26
N ALA A 276 -33.86 30.28 45.06
CA ALA A 276 -33.60 30.58 46.45
C ALA A 276 -32.58 31.73 46.58
N ASP A 277 -32.92 32.75 47.37
CA ASP A 277 -32.07 33.93 47.58
C ASP A 277 -31.21 33.83 48.86
N ASN A 278 -31.43 32.79 49.67
CA ASN A 278 -30.78 32.56 50.96
C ASN A 278 -29.66 31.51 50.93
N LEU A 279 -29.34 30.95 49.76
CA LEU A 279 -28.28 29.95 49.60
C LEU A 279 -26.88 30.59 49.56
N VAL A 280 -26.76 31.78 48.97
CA VAL A 280 -25.50 32.54 48.87
C VAL A 280 -25.55 33.76 49.81
N PRO A 281 -24.59 33.93 50.74
CA PRO A 281 -24.58 35.10 51.62
C PRO A 281 -24.49 36.42 50.85
N GLY A 282 -25.45 37.33 51.05
CA GLY A 282 -25.45 38.66 50.42
C GLY A 282 -26.08 38.74 49.03
N SER A 283 -26.59 37.64 48.46
CA SER A 283 -27.41 37.67 47.24
C SER A 283 -28.81 38.21 47.55
N SER A 284 -29.02 39.51 47.40
CA SER A 284 -30.32 40.18 47.62
C SER A 284 -31.20 40.24 46.36
N ASN A 285 -30.85 39.49 45.32
CA ASN A 285 -31.60 39.47 44.06
C ASN A 285 -32.83 38.56 44.16
N ILE A 286 -33.91 39.17 44.67
CA ILE A 286 -35.33 38.78 44.54
C ILE A 286 -35.62 37.85 43.35
N ARG A 287 -35.91 36.57 43.64
CA ARG A 287 -36.69 35.61 42.81
C ARG A 287 -36.32 35.49 41.31
N ILE A 288 -35.15 35.97 40.90
CA ILE A 288 -34.58 35.64 39.59
C ILE A 288 -33.86 34.31 39.73
N GLY A 289 -34.09 33.40 38.80
CA GLY A 289 -33.43 32.11 38.86
C GLY A 289 -31.94 32.25 38.55
N ASN A 290 -31.07 31.73 39.43
CA ASN A 290 -29.62 31.85 39.33
C ASN A 290 -28.96 30.47 39.22
N VAL A 291 -27.81 30.41 38.54
CA VAL A 291 -26.94 29.24 38.62
C VAL A 291 -25.99 29.41 39.79
N VAL A 292 -25.99 28.43 40.69
CA VAL A 292 -25.10 28.36 41.85
C VAL A 292 -24.31 27.06 41.83
N MET A 293 -23.18 27.05 42.53
CA MET A 293 -22.34 25.88 42.70
C MET A 293 -22.08 25.66 44.19
N LYS A 294 -22.43 24.48 44.70
CA LYS A 294 -22.18 24.07 46.07
C LYS A 294 -20.97 23.15 46.13
N ASP A 295 -19.99 23.53 46.94
CA ASP A 295 -18.88 22.68 47.32
C ASP A 295 -19.34 21.68 48.39
N LEU A 296 -19.23 20.39 48.10
CA LEU A 296 -19.73 19.32 48.95
C LEU A 296 -18.81 19.03 50.16
N ILE A 297 -17.58 19.52 50.14
CA ILE A 297 -16.61 19.33 51.23
C ILE A 297 -16.77 20.42 52.29
N THR A 298 -16.87 21.68 51.84
CA THR A 298 -16.95 22.86 52.71
C THR A 298 -18.37 23.33 52.97
N GLY A 299 -19.33 22.92 52.12
CA GLY A 299 -20.72 23.38 52.15
C GLY A 299 -20.94 24.77 51.54
N VAL A 300 -19.88 25.47 51.13
CA VAL A 300 -19.96 26.83 50.57
C VAL A 300 -20.73 26.81 49.25
N VAL A 301 -21.63 27.78 49.07
CA VAL A 301 -22.39 27.99 47.83
C VAL A 301 -21.90 29.27 47.17
N THR A 302 -21.48 29.16 45.90
CA THR A 302 -20.91 30.25 45.10
C THR A 302 -21.85 30.58 43.94
N LEU A 303 -22.03 31.87 43.65
CA LEU A 303 -22.83 32.33 42.51
C LEU A 303 -22.05 32.18 41.19
N VAL A 304 -22.58 31.41 40.25
CA VAL A 304 -22.00 31.23 38.91
C VAL A 304 -22.48 32.33 37.97
N SER A 305 -23.78 32.64 37.97
CA SER A 305 -24.42 33.66 37.13
C SER A 305 -24.11 35.09 37.59
N ALA A 306 -22.83 35.44 37.54
CA ALA A 306 -22.27 36.75 37.84
C ALA A 306 -21.09 37.04 36.91
N ASN A 307 -20.91 38.31 36.55
CA ASN A 307 -19.81 38.74 35.68
C ASN A 307 -18.43 38.59 36.36
N ALA A 308 -17.35 38.95 35.65
CA ALA A 308 -15.98 38.80 36.13
C ALA A 308 -15.67 39.58 37.43
N ASP A 309 -16.37 40.69 37.68
CA ASP A 309 -16.25 41.48 38.91
C ASP A 309 -17.12 40.93 40.06
N GLY A 310 -17.82 39.82 39.84
CA GLY A 310 -18.74 39.21 40.79
C GLY A 310 -20.09 39.91 40.89
N VAL A 311 -20.42 40.80 39.96
CA VAL A 311 -21.75 41.44 39.90
C VAL A 311 -22.76 40.41 39.39
N PRO A 312 -23.83 40.12 40.16
CA PRO A 312 -24.88 39.19 39.72
C PRO A 312 -25.55 39.62 38.41
N GLN A 313 -26.12 38.66 37.70
CA GLN A 313 -27.02 38.95 36.59
C GLN A 313 -28.19 39.89 36.99
N ASN A 314 -28.72 40.63 36.02
CA ASN A 314 -29.75 41.64 36.24
C ASN A 314 -31.18 41.07 36.44
N ASN A 315 -32.09 41.89 36.98
CA ASN A 315 -33.36 41.45 37.60
C ASN A 315 -34.47 40.98 36.64
N ASN A 316 -34.26 40.98 35.33
CA ASN A 316 -35.24 40.51 34.34
C ASN A 316 -34.81 39.20 33.65
N ALA A 317 -33.73 38.56 34.11
CA ALA A 317 -33.12 37.42 33.43
C ALA A 317 -32.97 36.21 34.37
N ALA A 318 -33.41 35.04 33.89
CA ALA A 318 -33.14 33.76 34.55
C ALA A 318 -31.88 33.13 33.91
N ALA A 319 -31.06 32.46 34.73
CA ALA A 319 -29.94 31.65 34.26
C ALA A 319 -30.14 30.18 34.61
N GLN A 320 -29.95 29.25 33.67
CA GLN A 320 -30.33 27.84 33.80
C GLN A 320 -29.37 26.89 33.05
N LYS A 321 -29.62 25.57 33.16
CA LYS A 321 -28.89 24.48 32.45
C LYS A 321 -27.36 24.54 32.64
N PRO A 322 -26.86 24.46 33.88
CA PRO A 322 -25.43 24.42 34.12
C PRO A 322 -24.79 23.14 33.58
N VAL A 323 -23.64 23.26 32.92
CA VAL A 323 -22.82 22.12 32.48
C VAL A 323 -21.35 22.41 32.72
N PHE A 324 -20.63 21.51 33.40
CA PHE A 324 -19.20 21.65 33.61
C PHE A 324 -18.40 21.27 32.38
N LEU A 325 -17.30 21.98 32.15
CA LEU A 325 -16.21 21.49 31.32
C LEU A 325 -15.63 20.23 31.98
N PRO A 326 -15.27 19.17 31.23
CA PRO A 326 -14.77 17.90 31.77
C PRO A 326 -13.52 18.00 32.66
N ASP A 327 -12.69 19.02 32.47
CA ASP A 327 -11.53 19.31 33.32
C ASP A 327 -11.89 20.08 34.61
N GLY A 328 -13.16 20.48 34.76
CA GLY A 328 -13.69 21.25 35.88
C GLY A 328 -13.30 22.73 35.90
N THR A 329 -12.60 23.24 34.88
CA THR A 329 -12.06 24.61 34.86
C THR A 329 -13.08 25.65 34.41
N LYS A 330 -14.11 25.24 33.66
CA LYS A 330 -15.19 26.13 33.19
C LYS A 330 -16.58 25.55 33.44
N ILE A 331 -17.58 26.42 33.40
CA ILE A 331 -18.99 26.04 33.45
C ILE A 331 -19.78 26.84 32.41
N ALA A 332 -20.58 26.15 31.60
CA ALA A 332 -21.53 26.76 30.69
C ALA A 332 -22.89 26.91 31.35
N PHE A 333 -23.63 27.95 30.99
CA PHE A 333 -25.00 28.17 31.42
C PHE A 333 -25.73 29.07 30.43
N VAL A 334 -27.05 28.99 30.43
CA VAL A 334 -27.92 29.88 29.66
C VAL A 334 -28.31 31.07 30.53
N SER A 335 -28.38 32.28 30.00
CA SER A 335 -28.95 33.45 30.70
C SER A 335 -29.56 34.46 29.71
N GLU A 336 -30.58 35.20 30.12
CA GLU A 336 -31.11 36.36 29.37
C GLU A 336 -30.42 37.68 29.77
N ALA A 337 -29.40 37.61 30.62
CA ALA A 337 -28.82 38.79 31.24
C ALA A 337 -27.89 39.52 30.29
N ASN A 338 -28.04 40.84 30.20
CA ASN A 338 -27.21 41.68 29.35
C ASN A 338 -26.01 42.33 30.05
N ASN A 339 -25.73 41.95 31.30
CA ASN A 339 -24.65 42.53 32.11
C ASN A 339 -23.54 41.52 32.50
N LEU A 340 -23.58 40.31 31.93
CA LEU A 340 -22.60 39.26 32.21
C LEU A 340 -21.27 39.46 31.47
N VAL A 341 -21.30 40.15 30.33
CA VAL A 341 -20.13 40.55 29.53
C VAL A 341 -20.20 42.04 29.21
N SER A 342 -19.06 42.68 28.96
CA SER A 342 -19.00 44.09 28.54
C SER A 342 -19.53 44.27 27.11
N ASP A 343 -20.01 45.47 26.78
CA ASP A 343 -20.45 45.88 25.42
C ASP A 343 -21.64 45.13 24.82
N PHE A 344 -22.34 44.29 25.60
CA PHE A 344 -23.56 43.62 25.20
C PHE A 344 -24.80 44.45 25.56
N TYR A 345 -25.31 45.22 24.60
CA TYR A 345 -26.46 46.12 24.80
C TYR A 345 -27.69 45.62 24.02
N GLY A 346 -28.77 45.26 24.72
CA GLY A 346 -30.05 44.88 24.11
C GLY A 346 -30.76 43.74 24.84
N TYR A 347 -31.91 43.31 24.30
CA TYR A 347 -32.62 42.09 24.69
C TYR A 347 -32.64 41.17 23.48
N TYR A 348 -31.92 40.04 23.56
CA TYR A 348 -31.74 39.08 22.47
C TYR A 348 -32.27 37.69 22.84
N GLY A 349 -33.19 37.61 23.82
CA GLY A 349 -33.62 36.34 24.39
C GLY A 349 -32.49 35.63 25.17
N PRO A 350 -32.65 34.33 25.46
CA PRO A 350 -31.66 33.54 26.18
C PRO A 350 -30.41 33.30 25.32
N GLN A 351 -29.25 33.44 25.97
CA GLN A 351 -27.93 33.33 25.37
C GLN A 351 -27.08 32.33 26.15
N VAL A 352 -26.11 31.73 25.48
CA VAL A 352 -25.20 30.75 26.08
C VAL A 352 -23.92 31.45 26.53
N TYR A 353 -23.57 31.28 27.80
CA TYR A 353 -22.35 31.82 28.41
C TYR A 353 -21.45 30.71 28.92
N VAL A 354 -20.15 30.97 28.92
CA VAL A 354 -19.15 30.13 29.60
C VAL A 354 -18.41 30.99 30.60
N LYS A 355 -18.37 30.52 31.86
CA LYS A 355 -17.58 31.13 32.92
C LYS A 355 -16.36 30.29 33.22
N ASP A 356 -15.20 30.91 33.17
CA ASP A 356 -13.96 30.35 33.64
C ASP A 356 -13.91 30.42 35.18
N LEU A 357 -13.84 29.27 35.83
CA LEU A 357 -13.92 29.15 37.29
C LEU A 357 -12.60 29.49 37.99
N ILE A 358 -11.50 29.60 37.23
CA ILE A 358 -10.17 29.97 37.76
C ILE A 358 -10.02 31.49 37.78
N THR A 359 -10.36 32.14 36.66
CA THR A 359 -10.17 33.58 36.45
C THR A 359 -11.42 34.41 36.76
N GLY A 360 -12.60 33.77 36.74
CA GLY A 360 -13.90 34.45 36.85
C GLY A 360 -14.41 35.06 35.54
N ALA A 361 -13.63 35.03 34.46
CA ALA A 361 -14.01 35.60 33.17
C ALA A 361 -15.28 34.92 32.61
N VAL A 362 -16.13 35.71 31.95
CA VAL A 362 -17.36 35.22 31.30
C VAL A 362 -17.29 35.54 29.82
N THR A 363 -17.57 34.56 28.98
CA THR A 363 -17.58 34.66 27.51
C THR A 363 -18.98 34.37 26.99
N LEU A 364 -19.49 35.20 26.09
CA LEU A 364 -20.72 34.93 25.33
C LEU A 364 -20.41 33.98 24.18
N ILE A 365 -21.08 32.83 24.12
CA ILE A 365 -20.81 31.77 23.14
C ILE A 365 -21.73 31.84 21.93
N SER A 366 -23.01 32.15 22.14
CA SER A 366 -24.02 32.26 21.08
C SER A 366 -23.81 33.53 20.25
N THR A 367 -22.73 33.51 19.47
CA THR A 367 -22.29 34.56 18.56
C THR A 367 -21.97 33.98 17.21
N ASP A 368 -22.20 34.76 16.17
CA ASP A 368 -21.74 34.44 14.82
C ASP A 368 -20.20 34.42 14.74
N ALA A 369 -19.65 34.13 13.56
CA ALA A 369 -18.20 34.12 13.37
C ALA A 369 -17.53 35.48 13.61
N SER A 370 -18.29 36.59 13.60
CA SER A 370 -17.78 37.93 13.86
C SER A 370 -17.90 38.38 15.32
N GLY A 371 -18.46 37.53 16.18
CA GLY A 371 -18.71 37.85 17.59
C GLY A 371 -20.01 38.61 17.83
N VAL A 372 -20.86 38.78 16.81
CA VAL A 372 -22.18 39.40 16.97
C VAL A 372 -23.14 38.41 17.63
N PRO A 373 -23.89 38.82 18.67
CA PRO A 373 -24.84 37.94 19.33
C PRO A 373 -25.94 37.39 18.43
N ALA A 374 -26.30 36.14 18.69
CA ALA A 374 -27.41 35.46 18.05
C ALA A 374 -28.76 36.13 18.35
N ASN A 375 -29.61 36.28 17.34
CA ASN A 375 -30.89 36.99 17.45
C ASN A 375 -32.11 36.09 17.81
N GLY A 376 -31.87 34.87 18.27
CA GLY A 376 -32.91 33.88 18.58
C GLY A 376 -32.80 33.32 19.99
N TYR A 377 -33.61 32.30 20.29
CA TYR A 377 -33.50 31.52 21.53
C TYR A 377 -32.31 30.58 21.44
N ASN A 378 -31.35 30.69 22.36
CA ASN A 378 -30.16 29.84 22.43
C ASN A 378 -30.15 29.08 23.77
N GLU A 379 -30.01 27.77 23.72
CA GLU A 379 -30.09 26.95 24.92
C GLU A 379 -29.33 25.62 24.84
N ARG A 380 -29.35 24.87 25.93
CA ARG A 380 -28.76 23.52 26.07
C ARG A 380 -27.29 23.43 25.66
N PRO A 381 -26.41 24.19 26.33
CA PRO A 381 -24.98 24.03 26.12
C PRO A 381 -24.51 22.63 26.54
N GLY A 382 -23.64 22.01 25.75
CA GLY A 382 -22.93 20.79 26.10
C GLY A 382 -21.47 20.87 25.63
N PHE A 383 -20.52 20.54 26.49
CA PHE A 383 -19.11 20.51 26.12
C PHE A 383 -18.72 19.17 25.48
N SER A 384 -17.74 19.20 24.58
CA SER A 384 -16.97 18.00 24.20
C SER A 384 -16.07 17.56 25.36
N ALA A 385 -15.70 16.27 25.42
CA ALA A 385 -14.91 15.77 26.53
C ALA A 385 -13.47 16.35 26.59
N ASP A 386 -12.92 16.75 25.44
CA ASP A 386 -11.63 17.44 25.34
C ASP A 386 -11.72 18.94 25.70
N GLY A 387 -12.94 19.46 25.89
CA GLY A 387 -13.22 20.84 26.26
C GLY A 387 -13.00 21.87 25.16
N THR A 388 -12.85 21.42 23.91
CA THR A 388 -12.54 22.29 22.76
C THR A 388 -13.79 22.82 22.06
N LYS A 389 -14.92 22.13 22.19
CA LYS A 389 -16.19 22.47 21.53
C LYS A 389 -17.31 22.63 22.52
N LEU A 390 -18.30 23.44 22.14
CA LEU A 390 -19.59 23.53 22.81
C LEU A 390 -20.71 23.44 21.79
N VAL A 391 -21.56 22.42 21.95
CA VAL A 391 -22.81 22.27 21.21
C VAL A 391 -23.93 23.04 21.92
N PHE A 392 -24.83 23.63 21.14
CA PHE A 392 -26.03 24.30 21.66
C PHE A 392 -27.12 24.35 20.59
N GLU A 393 -28.35 24.52 21.05
CA GLU A 393 -29.53 24.70 20.19
C GLU A 393 -29.75 26.19 19.95
N SER A 394 -30.17 26.56 18.73
CA SER A 394 -30.53 27.94 18.44
C SER A 394 -31.60 28.08 17.36
N SER A 395 -32.54 28.99 17.56
CA SER A 395 -33.48 29.47 16.52
C SER A 395 -32.98 30.73 15.79
N ALA A 396 -31.72 31.10 16.00
CA ALA A 396 -31.16 32.34 15.47
C ALA A 396 -30.77 32.22 14.00
N SER A 397 -31.40 33.03 13.16
CA SER A 397 -31.06 33.19 11.74
C SER A 397 -29.66 33.79 11.47
N THR A 398 -28.98 34.31 12.51
CA THR A 398 -27.76 35.12 12.35
C THR A 398 -26.48 34.38 12.72
N LEU A 399 -26.53 33.17 13.27
CA LEU A 399 -25.32 32.46 13.72
C LEU A 399 -24.40 32.05 12.57
N VAL A 400 -24.99 31.60 11.46
CA VAL A 400 -24.28 31.21 10.24
C VAL A 400 -25.00 31.77 9.01
N PRO A 401 -24.28 32.09 7.92
CA PRO A 401 -24.92 32.46 6.66
C PRO A 401 -25.86 31.36 6.14
N GLY A 402 -26.96 31.76 5.49
CA GLY A 402 -27.87 30.82 4.83
C GLY A 402 -28.81 30.07 5.79
N ASP A 403 -28.97 30.52 7.04
CA ASP A 403 -30.10 30.10 7.86
C ASP A 403 -31.42 30.66 7.36
N THR A 404 -32.32 29.79 6.89
CA THR A 404 -33.54 30.23 6.21
C THR A 404 -34.82 29.52 6.64
N ASN A 405 -34.73 28.45 7.43
CA ASN A 405 -35.89 27.66 7.83
C ASN A 405 -36.70 28.32 8.97
N GLY A 406 -36.10 29.24 9.74
CA GLY A 406 -36.73 29.86 10.90
C GLY A 406 -37.06 28.87 12.03
N ALA A 407 -36.44 27.69 12.01
CA ALA A 407 -36.60 26.62 12.97
C ALA A 407 -35.41 26.62 13.96
N SER A 408 -35.54 25.89 15.08
CA SER A 408 -34.40 25.61 15.93
C SER A 408 -33.47 24.61 15.26
N ASP A 409 -32.19 24.92 15.23
CA ASP A 409 -31.12 24.13 14.65
C ASP A 409 -30.04 23.84 15.70
N ILE A 410 -29.21 22.83 15.42
CA ILE A 410 -28.09 22.47 16.28
C ILE A 410 -26.83 23.15 15.79
N PHE A 411 -26.08 23.78 16.69
CA PHE A 411 -24.83 24.47 16.39
C PHE A 411 -23.70 23.97 17.27
N VAL A 412 -22.48 23.94 16.73
CA VAL A 412 -21.25 23.72 17.48
C VAL A 412 -20.37 24.95 17.34
N LYS A 413 -19.91 25.50 18.48
CA LYS A 413 -18.91 26.57 18.56
C LYS A 413 -17.60 25.99 19.10
N GLU A 414 -16.48 26.33 18.47
CA GLU A 414 -15.16 26.07 19.03
C GLU A 414 -14.89 27.05 20.20
N ILE A 415 -14.38 26.54 21.32
CA ILE A 415 -14.16 27.27 22.57
C ILE A 415 -12.65 27.50 22.77
N GLY A 416 -12.19 28.68 22.34
CA GLY A 416 -10.79 29.11 22.40
C GLY A 416 -10.40 29.95 21.17
N MET A 417 -9.25 30.64 21.17
CA MET A 417 -8.68 31.14 19.89
C MET A 417 -8.45 29.95 18.98
N PRO A 418 -8.76 30.04 17.67
CA PRO A 418 -8.88 28.89 16.80
C PRO A 418 -7.51 28.32 16.43
N SER A 419 -6.74 27.80 17.39
CA SER A 419 -5.85 26.68 17.06
C SER A 419 -6.75 25.66 16.39
N VAL A 420 -6.54 25.42 15.10
CA VAL A 420 -7.21 24.30 14.46
C VAL A 420 -6.62 23.08 15.15
N ILE A 421 -7.38 22.56 16.10
CA ILE A 421 -7.05 21.44 16.94
C ILE A 421 -7.25 20.21 16.09
N ALA A 422 -6.12 19.58 15.78
CA ALA A 422 -5.99 18.19 15.34
C ALA A 422 -7.02 17.77 14.28
N ALA A 423 -6.73 18.04 13.01
CA ALA A 423 -7.28 17.17 11.97
C ALA A 423 -6.60 15.80 12.14
N LYS A 424 -7.37 14.81 12.57
CA LYS A 424 -6.92 13.43 12.72
C LYS A 424 -7.01 12.74 11.37
N LEU A 425 -5.87 12.36 10.82
CA LEU A 425 -5.81 11.48 9.67
C LEU A 425 -5.42 10.08 10.16
N THR A 426 -6.18 9.09 9.70
CA THR A 426 -5.85 7.68 9.82
C THR A 426 -5.51 7.18 8.43
N ASP A 427 -4.57 6.25 8.37
CA ASP A 427 -4.32 5.55 7.12
C ASP A 427 -5.59 4.87 6.63
N ASN A 428 -5.81 4.91 5.32
CA ASN A 428 -6.91 4.21 4.65
C ASN A 428 -6.42 3.46 3.40
N GLY A 429 -5.11 3.24 3.28
CA GLY A 429 -4.47 2.61 2.12
C GLY A 429 -4.45 3.49 0.87
N ALA A 430 -4.83 4.77 0.95
CA ALA A 430 -4.68 5.70 -0.16
C ALA A 430 -3.22 6.17 -0.29
N ALA A 431 -2.73 6.33 -1.52
CA ALA A 431 -1.37 6.82 -1.77
C ALA A 431 -1.08 8.21 -1.14
N HIS A 432 -2.14 9.01 -0.97
CA HIS A 432 -2.12 10.29 -0.27
C HIS A 432 -3.36 10.39 0.61
N VAL A 433 -3.17 10.97 1.80
CA VAL A 433 -4.26 11.33 2.72
C VAL A 433 -4.29 12.84 2.85
N SER A 434 -5.48 13.42 2.70
CA SER A 434 -5.68 14.86 2.75
C SER A 434 -6.85 15.25 3.64
N THR A 435 -6.80 16.47 4.17
CA THR A 435 -7.88 17.07 4.94
C THR A 435 -7.86 18.59 4.73
N SER A 436 -9.00 19.23 4.93
CA SER A 436 -9.13 20.68 4.74
C SER A 436 -10.09 21.23 5.77
N GLY A 437 -9.96 22.52 6.07
CA GLY A 437 -10.85 23.17 7.00
C GLY A 437 -10.86 24.69 6.88
N PRO A 438 -11.94 25.34 7.34
CA PRO A 438 -12.00 26.78 7.45
C PRO A 438 -11.35 27.29 8.75
N VAL A 439 -10.73 28.46 8.68
CA VAL A 439 -10.48 29.35 9.83
C VAL A 439 -11.14 30.67 9.51
N PHE A 440 -11.90 31.23 10.44
CA PHE A 440 -12.59 32.50 10.24
C PHE A 440 -11.79 33.65 10.81
N PHE A 441 -11.96 34.82 10.23
CA PHE A 441 -11.35 36.06 10.68
C PHE A 441 -12.29 37.23 10.50
N THR A 442 -12.04 38.29 11.26
CA THR A 442 -12.66 39.60 11.06
C THR A 442 -11.59 40.66 10.89
N ASP A 443 -11.88 41.64 10.05
CA ASP A 443 -11.15 42.89 10.00
C ASP A 443 -12.11 44.06 10.26
N ALA A 444 -11.67 45.03 11.08
CA ALA A 444 -12.42 46.25 11.31
C ALA A 444 -12.48 47.11 10.02
N ASP A 445 -11.45 47.03 9.18
CA ASP A 445 -11.27 47.73 7.92
C ASP A 445 -11.79 46.85 6.75
N LYS A 446 -13.12 46.84 6.56
CA LYS A 446 -13.84 45.98 5.58
C LYS A 446 -13.47 46.19 4.09
N THR A 447 -12.54 47.09 3.76
CA THR A 447 -12.07 47.35 2.39
C THR A 447 -10.73 46.69 2.08
N ASP A 448 -10.11 46.06 3.08
CA ASP A 448 -8.81 45.44 2.94
C ASP A 448 -8.90 44.12 2.15
N THR A 449 -7.80 43.75 1.51
CA THR A 449 -7.68 42.48 0.78
C THR A 449 -6.66 41.63 1.51
N HIS A 450 -7.07 40.46 1.97
CA HIS A 450 -6.22 39.65 2.82
C HIS A 450 -5.42 38.62 2.03
N THR A 451 -4.22 38.31 2.51
CA THR A 451 -3.36 37.27 1.95
C THR A 451 -2.93 36.29 3.02
N ALA A 452 -3.07 35.00 2.75
CA ALA A 452 -2.65 33.92 3.62
C ALA A 452 -1.28 33.39 3.19
N SER A 453 -0.41 33.12 4.15
CA SER A 453 0.85 32.40 3.96
C SER A 453 1.03 31.35 5.05
N VAL A 454 1.73 30.27 4.73
CA VAL A 454 1.87 29.11 5.62
C VAL A 454 3.34 28.80 5.81
N ALA A 455 3.76 28.67 7.07
CA ALA A 455 5.10 28.22 7.44
C ALA A 455 5.03 26.85 8.12
N SER A 456 5.77 25.87 7.62
CA SER A 456 5.87 24.53 8.20
C SER A 456 6.90 24.45 9.32
N GLN A 457 6.59 23.72 10.40
CA GLN A 457 7.58 23.35 11.40
C GLN A 457 8.54 22.29 10.83
N SER A 458 9.80 22.30 11.31
CA SER A 458 10.78 21.26 10.98
C SER A 458 10.32 19.90 11.48
N GLY A 459 10.36 18.88 10.61
CA GLY A 459 9.95 17.51 10.96
C GLY A 459 8.50 17.18 10.61
N ASN A 460 7.77 18.10 9.95
CA ASN A 460 6.46 17.77 9.38
C ASN A 460 6.60 16.77 8.23
N LEU A 461 5.64 15.84 8.12
CA LEU A 461 5.60 14.79 7.10
C LEU A 461 4.82 15.20 5.84
N GLY A 462 3.83 16.08 6.00
CA GLY A 462 2.95 16.60 4.94
C GLY A 462 3.14 18.09 4.66
N THR A 463 2.30 18.60 3.77
CA THR A 463 2.30 20.00 3.34
C THR A 463 0.93 20.64 3.57
N LEU A 464 0.90 21.95 3.82
CA LEU A 464 -0.33 22.70 4.02
C LEU A 464 -0.36 23.93 3.11
N THR A 465 -1.49 24.15 2.46
CA THR A 465 -1.79 25.32 1.63
C THR A 465 -2.98 26.08 2.23
N ALA A 466 -3.14 27.36 1.89
CA ALA A 466 -4.24 28.18 2.38
C ALA A 466 -4.75 29.14 1.30
N THR A 467 -6.07 29.35 1.26
CA THR A 467 -6.77 30.25 0.33
C THR A 467 -7.69 31.17 1.11
N VAL A 468 -7.74 32.45 0.73
CA VAL A 468 -8.52 33.49 1.44
C VAL A 468 -9.81 33.78 0.68
N ASP A 469 -10.91 33.89 1.42
CA ASP A 469 -12.20 34.41 1.00
C ASP A 469 -12.57 35.60 1.90
N ASP A 470 -12.28 36.81 1.42
CA ASP A 470 -12.57 38.07 2.12
C ASP A 470 -14.08 38.32 2.29
N ALA A 471 -14.93 37.79 1.41
CA ALA A 471 -16.37 38.06 1.45
C ALA A 471 -17.03 37.39 2.67
N ASP A 472 -16.57 36.19 2.99
CA ASP A 472 -17.05 35.39 4.12
C ASP A 472 -16.14 35.49 5.36
N GLY A 473 -15.07 36.30 5.30
CA GLY A 473 -14.08 36.41 6.38
C GLY A 473 -13.45 35.05 6.72
N LYS A 474 -13.05 34.30 5.69
CA LYS A 474 -12.67 32.89 5.81
C LYS A 474 -11.33 32.60 5.13
N VAL A 475 -10.51 31.77 5.77
CA VAL A 475 -9.33 31.14 5.18
C VAL A 475 -9.58 29.64 5.11
N THR A 476 -9.55 29.04 3.92
CA THR A 476 -9.61 27.59 3.76
C THR A 476 -8.20 27.04 3.64
N TRP A 477 -7.78 26.22 4.61
CA TRP A 477 -6.53 25.49 4.55
C TRP A 477 -6.74 24.08 3.99
N SER A 478 -5.71 23.52 3.36
CA SER A 478 -5.72 22.15 2.84
C SER A 478 -4.36 21.50 3.12
N TYR A 479 -4.39 20.37 3.81
CA TYR A 479 -3.25 19.54 4.14
C TYR A 479 -3.23 18.28 3.28
N ASP A 480 -2.05 17.87 2.84
CA ASP A 480 -1.81 16.65 2.08
C ASP A 480 -0.50 15.97 2.52
N VAL A 481 -0.55 14.66 2.70
CA VAL A 481 0.60 13.82 3.03
C VAL A 481 0.60 12.52 2.22
N SER A 482 1.76 12.12 1.73
CA SER A 482 1.95 10.82 1.07
C SER A 482 1.98 9.70 2.11
N HIS A 483 1.29 8.59 1.84
CA HIS A 483 1.30 7.39 2.70
C HIS A 483 2.72 6.93 3.07
N ALA A 484 3.64 6.94 2.10
CA ALA A 484 5.03 6.54 2.32
C ALA A 484 5.76 7.35 3.41
N ASN A 485 5.31 8.59 3.71
CA ASN A 485 5.93 9.42 4.73
C ASN A 485 5.50 9.06 6.15
N PHE A 486 4.33 8.42 6.34
CA PHE A 486 3.77 8.13 7.66
C PHE A 486 3.39 6.65 7.89
N ALA A 487 3.48 5.78 6.88
CA ALA A 487 3.33 4.33 6.99
C ALA A 487 4.21 3.65 8.07
N PRO A 488 5.37 4.19 8.48
CA PRO A 488 6.13 3.59 9.59
C PRO A 488 5.54 3.85 11.00
N LEU A 489 4.44 4.58 11.11
CA LEU A 489 3.77 4.85 12.39
C LEU A 489 2.90 3.65 12.77
N ARG A 490 3.24 3.00 13.88
CA ARG A 490 2.52 1.83 14.41
C ARG A 490 1.12 2.18 14.90
N ASP A 491 0.26 1.17 15.04
CA ASP A 491 -1.04 1.33 15.71
C ASP A 491 -0.92 2.05 17.05
N GLY A 492 -1.71 3.11 17.21
CA GLY A 492 -1.71 3.99 18.39
C GLY A 492 -0.52 4.96 18.49
N GLN A 493 0.49 4.87 17.61
CA GLN A 493 1.54 5.88 17.50
C GLN A 493 1.00 7.11 16.76
N THR A 494 1.39 8.29 17.22
CA THR A 494 0.89 9.56 16.66
C THR A 494 2.05 10.45 16.25
N HIS A 495 1.94 11.14 15.12
CA HIS A 495 2.84 12.21 14.69
C HIS A 495 2.08 13.50 14.46
N ALA A 496 2.61 14.63 14.92
CA ALA A 496 1.94 15.92 14.83
C ALA A 496 2.69 16.86 13.89
N ASP A 497 2.08 17.18 12.76
CA ASP A 497 2.54 18.22 11.85
C ASP A 497 1.96 19.56 12.26
N THR A 498 2.81 20.57 12.48
CA THR A 498 2.36 21.90 12.89
C THR A 498 2.74 22.97 11.88
N PHE A 499 1.80 23.82 11.51
CA PHE A 499 1.95 24.91 10.56
C PHE A 499 1.52 26.23 11.19
N THR A 500 2.23 27.30 10.89
CA THR A 500 1.82 28.67 11.24
C THR A 500 1.21 29.32 10.01
N LEU A 501 -0.11 29.52 10.05
CA LEU A 501 -0.87 30.32 9.09
C LEU A 501 -0.75 31.81 9.47
N THR A 502 -0.28 32.64 8.57
CA THR A 502 -0.23 34.09 8.73
C THR A 502 -1.20 34.74 7.76
N LEU A 503 -2.14 35.54 8.27
CA LEU A 503 -3.06 36.37 7.51
C LEU A 503 -2.61 37.82 7.58
N ALA A 504 -2.32 38.43 6.44
CA ALA A 504 -1.92 39.83 6.34
C ALA A 504 -2.99 40.66 5.60
N ASP A 505 -3.24 41.88 6.08
CA ASP A 505 -4.21 42.84 5.52
C ASP A 505 -3.71 43.63 4.29
N GLY A 506 -2.44 43.46 3.93
CA GLY A 506 -1.78 44.22 2.86
C GLY A 506 -1.39 45.66 3.23
N HIS A 507 -1.72 46.11 4.44
CA HIS A 507 -1.47 47.45 4.99
C HIS A 507 -0.58 47.44 6.25
N GLY A 508 -0.02 46.29 6.60
CA GLY A 508 1.00 46.12 7.64
C GLY A 508 0.48 45.55 8.96
N GLY A 509 -0.81 45.24 9.06
CA GLY A 509 -1.39 44.40 10.11
C GLY A 509 -1.38 42.94 9.70
N SER A 510 -1.17 42.06 10.67
CA SER A 510 -1.21 40.61 10.44
C SER A 510 -1.62 39.86 11.69
N ALA A 511 -2.34 38.76 11.52
CA ALA A 511 -2.61 37.76 12.55
C ALA A 511 -1.96 36.43 12.19
N THR A 512 -1.63 35.64 13.21
CA THR A 512 -1.06 34.30 13.05
C THR A 512 -1.91 33.27 13.77
N GLN A 513 -2.04 32.10 13.17
CA GLN A 513 -2.76 30.96 13.71
C GLN A 513 -1.94 29.68 13.53
N SER A 514 -1.83 28.88 14.59
CA SER A 514 -1.26 27.53 14.49
C SER A 514 -2.32 26.55 13.99
N ILE A 515 -1.96 25.71 13.02
CA ILE A 515 -2.73 24.56 12.55
C ILE A 515 -1.91 23.31 12.85
N THR A 516 -2.48 22.37 13.60
CA THR A 516 -1.83 21.09 13.90
C THR A 516 -2.65 19.95 13.30
N VAL A 517 -2.00 19.11 12.50
CA VAL A 517 -2.57 17.88 11.92
C VAL A 517 -1.92 16.70 12.62
N THR A 518 -2.73 15.81 13.17
CA THR A 518 -2.23 14.62 13.88
C THR A 518 -2.45 13.39 13.01
N LEU A 519 -1.36 12.81 12.57
CA LEU A 519 -1.32 11.54 11.87
C LEU A 519 -1.32 10.43 12.93
N ASN A 520 -2.24 9.49 12.83
CA ASN A 520 -2.23 8.31 13.67
C ASN A 520 -1.90 7.10 12.83
N GLY A 521 -0.88 6.37 13.28
CA GLY A 521 -0.57 5.06 12.79
C GLY A 521 -1.73 4.11 13.04
N ILE A 522 -1.95 3.22 12.09
CA ILE A 522 -2.80 2.05 12.23
C ILE A 522 -1.90 0.82 12.09
N ASP A 523 -2.50 -0.36 12.17
CA ASP A 523 -1.84 -1.60 11.81
C ASP A 523 -1.93 -1.83 10.30
N ASP A 524 -0.77 -1.84 9.61
CA ASP A 524 -0.66 -2.16 8.20
C ASP A 524 -0.47 -3.66 7.97
N ALA A 525 -1.31 -4.26 7.11
CA ALA A 525 -1.28 -5.69 6.85
C ALA A 525 0.10 -6.21 6.39
N PRO A 526 0.53 -7.43 6.79
CA PRO A 526 1.81 -7.96 6.39
C PRO A 526 1.85 -8.21 4.88
N VAL A 527 2.99 -7.93 4.24
CA VAL A 527 3.19 -8.12 2.80
C VAL A 527 4.00 -9.38 2.55
N ILE A 528 3.45 -10.30 1.74
CA ILE A 528 4.10 -11.56 1.36
C ILE A 528 4.93 -11.37 0.08
N HIS A 529 6.25 -11.49 0.21
CA HIS A 529 7.22 -11.33 -0.87
C HIS A 529 7.58 -12.63 -1.58
N SER A 530 7.41 -13.78 -0.91
CA SER A 530 7.75 -15.09 -1.48
C SER A 530 6.89 -15.43 -2.70
N ALA A 531 7.45 -16.16 -3.68
CA ALA A 531 6.78 -16.46 -4.95
C ALA A 531 5.49 -17.28 -4.78
N ALA A 532 4.56 -17.22 -5.73
CA ALA A 532 3.32 -18.03 -5.70
C ALA A 532 3.53 -19.49 -6.12
N THR A 533 4.76 -19.88 -6.49
CA THR A 533 5.08 -21.23 -6.95
C THR A 533 6.44 -21.67 -6.41
N ALA A 534 6.58 -22.97 -6.16
CA ALA A 534 7.83 -23.61 -5.80
C ALA A 534 7.92 -24.99 -6.45
N SER A 535 9.12 -25.54 -6.52
CA SER A 535 9.35 -26.93 -6.92
C SER A 535 10.09 -27.66 -5.82
N PHE A 536 9.67 -28.88 -5.51
CA PHE A 536 10.34 -29.73 -4.52
C PHE A 536 10.54 -31.13 -5.09
N ALA A 537 11.76 -31.64 -5.00
CA ALA A 537 12.05 -33.02 -5.37
C ALA A 537 11.25 -34.00 -4.51
N GLU A 538 10.63 -35.00 -5.12
CA GLU A 538 10.11 -36.15 -4.37
C GLU A 538 11.22 -36.82 -3.56
N ASN A 539 10.84 -37.60 -2.55
CA ASN A 539 11.73 -38.19 -1.56
C ASN A 539 12.56 -37.17 -0.75
N GLY A 540 12.49 -35.89 -1.10
CA GLY A 540 13.14 -34.80 -0.40
C GLY A 540 12.66 -34.72 1.04
N THR A 541 13.60 -34.45 1.94
CA THR A 541 13.31 -34.08 3.32
C THR A 541 13.94 -32.71 3.57
N GLY A 542 13.16 -31.75 4.06
CA GLY A 542 13.65 -30.38 4.27
C GLY A 542 12.73 -29.31 3.72
N LEU A 543 13.30 -28.13 3.50
CA LEU A 543 12.59 -26.91 3.09
C LEU A 543 12.01 -27.07 1.68
N ALA A 544 10.69 -27.15 1.60
CA ALA A 544 9.96 -27.18 0.33
C ALA A 544 9.64 -25.77 -0.17
N TYR A 545 9.35 -24.85 0.76
CA TYR A 545 9.03 -23.47 0.46
C TYR A 545 9.35 -22.59 1.67
N HIS A 546 9.78 -21.35 1.44
CA HIS A 546 9.98 -20.37 2.50
C HIS A 546 9.02 -19.20 2.30
N ILE A 547 8.20 -18.95 3.31
CA ILE A 547 7.32 -17.79 3.36
C ILE A 547 8.16 -16.60 3.81
N ALA A 548 8.37 -15.66 2.89
CA ALA A 548 9.03 -14.39 3.18
C ALA A 548 7.96 -13.30 3.26
N ALA A 549 7.80 -12.69 4.41
CA ALA A 549 6.90 -11.56 4.60
C ALA A 549 7.57 -10.47 5.43
N THR A 550 7.16 -9.24 5.21
CA THR A 550 7.52 -8.11 6.06
C THR A 550 6.29 -7.32 6.41
N ASP A 551 6.42 -6.57 7.47
CA ASP A 551 5.40 -5.67 7.99
C ASP A 551 6.05 -4.29 8.13
N VAL A 552 5.40 -3.25 7.62
CA VAL A 552 5.98 -1.89 7.56
C VAL A 552 6.08 -1.24 8.94
N ASP A 553 5.21 -1.64 9.87
CA ASP A 553 5.23 -1.25 11.29
C ASP A 553 6.34 -1.96 12.08
N ASN A 554 7.02 -2.89 11.42
CA ASN A 554 8.10 -3.72 11.96
C ASN A 554 7.58 -4.58 13.13
N TRP A 555 6.35 -5.10 12.97
CA TRP A 555 5.80 -6.15 13.83
C TRP A 555 6.38 -7.52 13.49
N SER A 556 6.35 -8.40 14.48
CA SER A 556 6.74 -9.80 14.27
C SER A 556 5.57 -10.53 13.62
N VAL A 557 5.81 -11.10 12.44
CA VAL A 557 4.81 -11.87 11.71
C VAL A 557 4.79 -13.33 12.16
N ASN A 558 3.61 -13.92 12.15
CA ASN A 558 3.32 -15.33 12.40
C ASN A 558 2.84 -15.96 11.11
N TYR A 559 3.19 -17.22 10.91
CA TYR A 559 2.86 -17.96 9.70
C TYR A 559 1.87 -19.08 10.05
N SER A 560 0.85 -19.29 9.19
CA SER A 560 -0.01 -20.47 9.18
C SER A 560 -0.23 -20.97 7.74
N LEU A 561 -0.71 -22.22 7.61
CA LEU A 561 -1.11 -22.82 6.34
C LEU A 561 -2.55 -23.28 6.41
N SER A 562 -3.31 -23.02 5.34
CA SER A 562 -4.64 -23.55 5.09
C SER A 562 -4.77 -24.03 3.63
N GLY A 563 -5.93 -24.51 3.21
CA GLY A 563 -6.14 -25.07 1.86
C GLY A 563 -6.19 -26.60 1.83
N ALA A 564 -6.31 -27.16 0.62
CA ALA A 564 -6.59 -28.58 0.42
C ALA A 564 -5.44 -29.48 0.90
N ASP A 565 -4.19 -29.05 0.66
CA ASP A 565 -3.01 -29.88 0.92
C ASP A 565 -2.23 -29.46 2.18
N ALA A 566 -2.67 -28.42 2.89
CA ALA A 566 -1.98 -27.88 4.07
C ALA A 566 -1.73 -28.92 5.18
N ALA A 567 -2.60 -29.92 5.30
CA ALA A 567 -2.44 -31.00 6.26
C ALA A 567 -1.16 -31.84 6.03
N LEU A 568 -0.59 -31.82 4.82
CA LEU A 568 0.59 -32.59 4.41
C LEU A 568 1.92 -31.90 4.76
N PHE A 569 1.88 -30.66 5.27
CA PHE A 569 3.05 -29.86 5.58
C PHE A 569 3.20 -29.56 7.08
N ASP A 570 4.44 -29.42 7.52
CA ASP A 570 4.87 -28.76 8.74
C ASP A 570 5.35 -27.34 8.42
N LEU A 571 5.15 -26.42 9.37
CA LEU A 571 5.53 -25.01 9.24
C LEU A 571 6.35 -24.58 10.46
N SER A 572 7.49 -23.94 10.22
CA SER A 572 8.34 -23.38 11.26
C SER A 572 7.93 -21.95 11.64
N ILE A 573 8.41 -21.49 12.80
CA ILE A 573 8.22 -20.09 13.24
C ILE A 573 8.94 -19.06 12.34
N THR A 574 9.90 -19.50 11.51
CA THR A 574 10.63 -18.63 10.56
C THR A 574 9.99 -18.60 9.18
N GLY A 575 8.86 -19.29 8.97
CA GLY A 575 8.17 -19.34 7.68
C GLY A 575 8.60 -20.50 6.78
N ASP A 576 9.39 -21.44 7.29
CA ASP A 576 9.85 -22.61 6.54
C ASP A 576 8.76 -23.69 6.47
N VAL A 577 8.35 -24.03 5.26
CA VAL A 577 7.36 -25.07 4.96
C VAL A 577 8.08 -26.34 4.52
N THR A 578 7.79 -27.45 5.17
CA THR A 578 8.38 -28.78 4.86
C THR A 578 7.30 -29.84 4.78
N PHE A 579 7.48 -30.87 3.95
CA PHE A 579 6.54 -32.00 3.93
C PHE A 579 6.62 -32.84 5.22
N LYS A 580 5.48 -33.23 5.80
CA LYS A 580 5.39 -34.13 6.97
C LYS A 580 5.88 -35.55 6.68
N SER A 581 5.74 -35.95 5.42
CA SER A 581 6.26 -37.20 4.88
C SER A 581 6.80 -36.87 3.51
N ALA A 582 7.98 -37.36 3.20
CA ALA A 582 8.58 -37.12 1.89
C ALA A 582 7.55 -37.43 0.79
N PRO A 583 7.29 -36.49 -0.12
CA PRO A 583 6.32 -36.70 -1.18
C PRO A 583 6.86 -37.77 -2.15
N ASP A 584 5.94 -38.48 -2.80
CA ASP A 584 6.20 -39.56 -3.75
C ASP A 584 5.43 -39.17 -5.01
N PHE A 585 6.13 -39.04 -6.13
CA PHE A 585 5.60 -38.51 -7.38
C PHE A 585 4.70 -39.53 -8.09
N GLU A 586 4.97 -40.82 -7.94
CA GLU A 586 4.15 -41.89 -8.49
C GLU A 586 2.91 -42.20 -7.63
N THR A 587 2.93 -41.84 -6.35
CA THR A 587 1.77 -41.91 -5.46
C THR A 587 1.43 -40.57 -4.80
N PRO A 588 1.03 -39.56 -5.62
CA PRO A 588 0.75 -38.22 -5.12
C PRO A 588 -0.38 -38.25 -4.08
N LYS A 589 -0.19 -37.49 -3.00
CA LYS A 589 -1.13 -37.41 -1.86
C LYS A 589 -1.90 -36.11 -1.81
N ASP A 590 -1.61 -35.19 -2.72
CA ASP A 590 -2.41 -33.99 -2.94
C ASP A 590 -3.86 -34.37 -3.28
N ALA A 591 -4.78 -33.45 -3.03
CA ALA A 591 -6.21 -33.74 -3.10
C ALA A 591 -6.68 -34.21 -4.50
N ASN A 592 -6.03 -33.73 -5.55
CA ASN A 592 -6.33 -33.96 -6.96
C ASN A 592 -5.37 -34.95 -7.66
N HIS A 593 -4.28 -35.40 -7.01
CA HIS A 593 -3.35 -36.40 -7.54
C HIS A 593 -2.59 -35.94 -8.80
N ASP A 594 -2.27 -34.65 -8.92
CA ASP A 594 -1.60 -34.08 -10.11
C ASP A 594 -0.17 -33.60 -9.87
N ASN A 595 0.41 -33.92 -8.69
CA ASN A 595 1.75 -33.54 -8.25
C ASN A 595 1.93 -32.03 -8.00
N VAL A 596 0.82 -31.29 -7.85
CA VAL A 596 0.83 -29.87 -7.49
C VAL A 596 0.09 -29.70 -6.17
N TYR A 597 0.86 -29.45 -5.11
CA TYR A 597 0.33 -29.31 -3.77
C TYR A 597 -0.08 -27.86 -3.54
N ASP A 598 -1.38 -27.61 -3.48
CA ASP A 598 -1.99 -26.30 -3.35
C ASP A 598 -2.22 -25.95 -1.87
N VAL A 599 -1.42 -25.00 -1.38
CA VAL A 599 -1.54 -24.45 -0.02
C VAL A 599 -1.86 -22.97 -0.07
N THR A 600 -2.64 -22.50 0.90
CA THR A 600 -2.84 -21.09 1.19
C THR A 600 -1.93 -20.74 2.35
N VAL A 601 -0.93 -19.90 2.06
CA VAL A 601 -0.08 -19.29 3.08
C VAL A 601 -0.86 -18.15 3.72
N GLU A 602 -0.86 -18.12 5.05
CA GLU A 602 -1.47 -17.07 5.85
C GLU A 602 -0.37 -16.44 6.72
N VAL A 603 -0.22 -15.13 6.64
CA VAL A 603 0.75 -14.37 7.43
C VAL A 603 0.01 -13.36 8.29
N SER A 604 0.27 -13.38 9.59
CA SER A 604 -0.41 -12.54 10.56
C SER A 604 0.54 -11.83 11.51
N ASP A 605 0.38 -10.53 11.67
CA ASP A 605 0.97 -9.70 12.74
C ASP A 605 0.27 -9.88 14.11
N LEU A 606 -0.69 -10.82 14.23
CA LEU A 606 -1.62 -11.11 15.33
C LEU A 606 -2.98 -10.39 15.28
N THR A 607 -3.12 -9.39 14.42
CA THR A 607 -4.30 -8.52 14.31
C THR A 607 -4.91 -8.58 12.93
N ILE A 608 -4.09 -8.59 11.88
CA ILE A 608 -4.47 -8.74 10.48
C ILE A 608 -3.86 -10.03 9.91
N ILE A 609 -4.50 -10.60 8.88
CA ILE A 609 -4.01 -11.79 8.16
C ILE A 609 -3.99 -11.50 6.66
N THR A 610 -2.83 -11.65 6.03
CA THR A 610 -2.66 -11.64 4.58
C THR A 610 -2.50 -13.06 4.07
N THR A 611 -3.19 -13.39 2.97
CA THR A 611 -3.16 -14.75 2.39
C THR A 611 -2.58 -14.76 0.99
N LYS A 612 -1.86 -15.83 0.63
CA LYS A 612 -1.37 -16.09 -0.73
C LYS A 612 -1.46 -17.56 -1.07
N ASN A 613 -2.06 -17.88 -2.21
CA ASN A 613 -2.05 -19.26 -2.74
C ASN A 613 -0.66 -19.57 -3.30
N VAL A 614 -0.14 -20.73 -2.93
CA VAL A 614 1.16 -21.24 -3.34
C VAL A 614 1.00 -22.65 -3.88
N ALA A 615 1.46 -22.86 -5.11
CA ALA A 615 1.53 -24.17 -5.74
C ALA A 615 2.94 -24.73 -5.61
N ILE A 616 3.09 -25.84 -4.86
CA ILE A 616 4.37 -26.55 -4.73
C ILE A 616 4.32 -27.78 -5.64
N THR A 617 4.98 -27.69 -6.79
CA THR A 617 5.08 -28.81 -7.73
C THR A 617 6.12 -29.80 -7.23
N VAL A 618 5.69 -31.03 -6.96
CA VAL A 618 6.62 -32.12 -6.68
C VAL A 618 7.19 -32.60 -8.00
N THR A 619 8.52 -32.62 -8.10
CA THR A 619 9.23 -33.12 -9.28
C THR A 619 9.70 -34.53 -9.03
N ASP A 620 9.49 -35.39 -10.01
CA ASP A 620 9.98 -36.77 -10.03
C ASP A 620 11.50 -36.82 -9.79
N VAL A 621 11.91 -37.65 -8.84
CA VAL A 621 13.27 -37.95 -8.42
C VAL A 621 13.34 -39.44 -8.14
N HIS A 622 14.30 -40.05 -8.83
CA HIS A 622 14.49 -41.48 -8.86
C HIS A 622 14.43 -42.19 -7.49
N ASP A 623 13.47 -43.09 -7.37
CA ASP A 623 13.13 -43.82 -6.15
C ASP A 623 14.12 -44.97 -5.87
N THR A 624 14.97 -44.83 -4.84
CA THR A 624 16.11 -45.76 -4.59
C THR A 624 15.74 -47.16 -4.08
N SER A 625 14.46 -47.46 -3.84
CA SER A 625 14.02 -48.74 -3.27
C SER A 625 13.81 -49.88 -4.29
N ARG A 626 14.26 -49.68 -5.54
CA ARG A 626 14.15 -50.68 -6.62
C ARG A 626 15.20 -51.80 -6.48
N PRO A 627 14.92 -53.05 -6.92
CA PRO A 627 15.90 -54.13 -6.90
C PRO A 627 17.20 -53.67 -7.56
N VAL A 628 18.34 -53.94 -6.93
CA VAL A 628 19.66 -53.64 -7.49
C VAL A 628 20.23 -54.92 -8.10
N LEU A 629 20.57 -54.89 -9.39
CA LEU A 629 21.44 -55.92 -9.96
C LEU A 629 22.89 -55.49 -9.78
N THR A 630 23.60 -56.16 -8.88
CA THR A 630 25.06 -56.01 -8.74
C THR A 630 25.76 -57.02 -9.65
N VAL A 631 26.46 -56.54 -10.68
CA VAL A 631 27.34 -57.37 -11.52
C VAL A 631 28.78 -57.21 -11.03
N ALA A 632 29.37 -58.30 -10.54
CA ALA A 632 30.77 -58.35 -10.11
C ALA A 632 31.59 -59.22 -11.08
N GLY A 633 32.61 -58.64 -11.72
CA GLY A 633 33.49 -59.32 -12.68
C GLY A 633 33.11 -59.11 -14.15
N SER A 634 33.85 -59.75 -15.07
CA SER A 634 33.58 -59.66 -16.51
C SER A 634 32.46 -60.59 -16.90
N THR A 635 31.36 -60.02 -17.40
CA THR A 635 30.16 -60.76 -17.83
C THR A 635 29.75 -60.30 -19.23
N SER A 636 29.25 -61.23 -20.05
CA SER A 636 28.75 -60.96 -21.40
C SER A 636 27.23 -60.90 -21.41
N PHE A 637 26.64 -59.96 -22.16
CA PHE A 637 25.19 -59.81 -22.32
C PHE A 637 24.81 -59.60 -23.79
N THR A 638 23.54 -59.86 -24.13
CA THR A 638 22.96 -59.63 -25.47
C THR A 638 21.87 -58.56 -25.46
N SER A 639 21.08 -58.47 -24.38
CA SER A 639 20.06 -57.43 -24.18
C SER A 639 19.65 -57.37 -22.71
N ILE A 640 19.45 -56.16 -22.19
CA ILE A 640 19.01 -55.88 -20.83
C ILE A 640 17.83 -54.90 -20.93
N ASP A 641 16.60 -55.40 -20.79
CA ASP A 641 15.37 -54.58 -20.83
C ASP A 641 14.72 -54.63 -19.44
N TRP A 642 14.87 -53.57 -18.64
CA TRP A 642 14.40 -53.55 -17.25
C TRP A 642 13.77 -52.22 -16.85
N ALA A 643 12.46 -52.13 -17.05
CA ALA A 643 11.60 -51.04 -16.59
C ALA A 643 11.67 -50.73 -15.07
N ALA A 644 12.46 -51.45 -14.23
CA ALA A 644 12.44 -51.26 -12.78
C ALA A 644 13.65 -51.71 -11.92
N ILE A 645 14.90 -51.72 -12.42
CA ILE A 645 16.07 -52.18 -11.62
C ILE A 645 17.21 -51.15 -11.67
N ASN A 646 17.86 -50.93 -10.52
CA ASN A 646 19.10 -50.15 -10.40
C ASN A 646 20.30 -51.02 -10.84
N VAL A 647 21.05 -50.61 -11.85
CA VAL A 647 22.23 -51.36 -12.33
C VAL A 647 23.52 -50.80 -11.70
N SER A 648 24.30 -51.66 -11.03
CA SER A 648 25.61 -51.32 -10.46
C SER A 648 26.68 -52.32 -10.91
N VAL A 649 27.61 -51.87 -11.74
CA VAL A 649 28.70 -52.65 -12.32
C VAL A 649 30.02 -52.18 -11.70
N THR A 650 30.77 -53.12 -11.11
CA THR A 650 32.07 -52.82 -10.46
C THR A 650 33.28 -53.43 -11.21
N GLY A 651 33.10 -53.86 -12.47
CA GLY A 651 34.15 -54.43 -13.33
C GLY A 651 33.95 -54.17 -14.83
N ASN A 652 34.78 -54.75 -15.71
CA ASN A 652 34.68 -54.55 -17.17
C ASN A 652 33.59 -55.45 -17.79
N LEU A 653 32.51 -54.86 -18.30
CA LEU A 653 31.58 -55.57 -19.19
C LEU A 653 32.23 -55.71 -20.58
N HIS A 654 32.16 -56.92 -21.15
CA HIS A 654 32.74 -57.22 -22.46
C HIS A 654 31.67 -57.87 -23.33
N GLU A 655 31.20 -57.17 -24.36
CA GLU A 655 30.30 -57.75 -25.36
C GLU A 655 31.08 -58.75 -26.23
N THR A 656 30.48 -59.90 -26.55
CA THR A 656 31.11 -60.94 -27.38
C THR A 656 30.36 -61.24 -28.68
N ALA A 657 29.20 -60.58 -28.97
CA ALA A 657 28.48 -60.73 -30.24
C ALA A 657 27.38 -59.67 -30.54
N SER A 658 27.50 -59.07 -31.75
CA SER A 658 26.51 -58.48 -32.68
C SER A 658 25.54 -57.33 -32.31
N ALA A 659 25.28 -56.99 -31.04
CA ALA A 659 24.65 -55.73 -30.60
C ALA A 659 24.03 -55.92 -29.21
N GLY A 660 24.55 -55.22 -28.20
CA GLY A 660 23.93 -55.10 -26.88
C GLY A 660 22.92 -53.96 -26.84
N VAL A 661 21.74 -54.17 -26.25
CA VAL A 661 20.77 -53.10 -25.96
C VAL A 661 20.48 -53.07 -24.47
N ILE A 662 20.66 -51.93 -23.83
CA ILE A 662 20.11 -51.58 -22.52
C ILE A 662 18.88 -50.70 -22.78
N SER A 663 17.76 -50.99 -22.12
CA SER A 663 16.55 -50.18 -22.29
C SER A 663 15.69 -50.07 -21.04
N ASN A 664 14.95 -48.95 -20.96
CA ASN A 664 13.96 -48.63 -19.93
C ASN A 664 14.52 -48.68 -18.48
N SER A 665 15.81 -48.49 -18.28
CA SER A 665 16.54 -48.78 -17.05
C SER A 665 17.01 -47.53 -16.31
N THR A 666 17.36 -47.68 -15.03
CA THR A 666 18.12 -46.66 -14.30
C THR A 666 19.50 -47.18 -13.88
N ILE A 667 20.54 -46.49 -14.35
CA ILE A 667 21.92 -46.91 -14.22
C ILE A 667 22.61 -46.02 -13.19
N ASN A 668 22.92 -46.58 -12.01
CA ASN A 668 23.52 -45.80 -10.93
C ASN A 668 25.05 -45.95 -10.86
N ASN A 669 25.62 -46.99 -11.48
CA ASN A 669 27.06 -47.12 -11.64
C ASN A 669 27.39 -48.07 -12.80
N LEU A 670 28.00 -47.56 -13.88
CA LEU A 670 28.26 -48.34 -15.09
C LEU A 670 29.68 -48.93 -15.15
N GLY A 671 30.61 -48.49 -14.29
CA GLY A 671 32.03 -48.88 -14.39
C GLY A 671 32.68 -48.41 -15.71
N SER A 672 33.85 -48.95 -16.07
CA SER A 672 34.49 -48.68 -17.38
C SER A 672 34.03 -49.70 -18.43
N LEU A 673 33.47 -49.22 -19.52
CA LEU A 673 33.12 -50.02 -20.70
C LEU A 673 34.22 -49.82 -21.75
N SER A 674 34.77 -50.89 -22.31
CA SER A 674 35.72 -50.79 -23.43
C SER A 674 35.25 -51.70 -24.55
N GLU A 675 34.73 -51.09 -25.61
CA GLU A 675 34.15 -51.80 -26.74
C GLU A 675 35.09 -51.78 -27.93
N THR A 676 35.45 -52.94 -28.46
CA THR A 676 36.40 -53.02 -29.58
C THR A 676 35.76 -53.36 -30.93
N GLN A 677 34.51 -53.87 -30.99
CA GLN A 677 33.92 -54.39 -32.25
C GLN A 677 32.37 -54.41 -32.38
N ALA A 678 31.55 -53.96 -31.42
CA ALA A 678 30.09 -54.18 -31.41
C ALA A 678 29.24 -52.89 -31.27
N MET A 679 27.91 -53.02 -31.35
CA MET A 679 26.95 -51.92 -31.19
C MET A 679 26.33 -51.97 -29.79
N LEU A 680 26.51 -50.93 -28.97
CA LEU A 680 25.78 -50.78 -27.71
C LEU A 680 24.72 -49.69 -27.84
N ALA A 681 23.47 -50.00 -27.50
CA ALA A 681 22.40 -49.01 -27.46
C ALA A 681 21.84 -48.86 -26.04
N PHE A 682 21.65 -47.63 -25.59
CA PHE A 682 20.85 -47.22 -24.45
C PHE A 682 19.55 -46.62 -24.99
N VAL A 683 18.39 -47.09 -24.54
CA VAL A 683 17.08 -46.72 -25.08
C VAL A 683 16.08 -46.47 -23.96
N ASN A 684 15.53 -45.26 -23.84
CA ASN A 684 14.62 -44.87 -22.75
C ASN A 684 15.23 -45.03 -21.34
N ASP A 685 16.54 -44.82 -21.20
CA ASP A 685 17.25 -45.03 -19.94
C ASP A 685 17.48 -43.72 -19.17
N THR A 686 17.60 -43.81 -17.84
CA THR A 686 18.12 -42.74 -16.98
C THR A 686 19.46 -43.19 -16.39
N ILE A 687 20.54 -42.43 -16.54
CA ILE A 687 21.83 -42.74 -15.91
C ILE A 687 22.03 -41.76 -14.76
N ALA A 688 22.02 -42.24 -13.51
CA ALA A 688 21.98 -41.45 -12.29
C ALA A 688 23.20 -41.69 -11.38
N GLY A 689 24.26 -40.88 -11.48
CA GLY A 689 25.34 -40.72 -10.47
C GLY A 689 26.06 -41.97 -9.88
N GLY A 690 27.32 -42.15 -10.26
CA GLY A 690 28.35 -43.05 -9.70
C GLY A 690 29.65 -42.84 -10.48
N SER A 691 30.82 -43.35 -10.05
CA SER A 691 32.03 -43.30 -10.89
C SER A 691 31.81 -44.07 -12.18
N LEU A 692 31.26 -43.39 -13.19
CA LEU A 692 31.32 -43.83 -14.57
C LEU A 692 32.80 -43.93 -14.91
N GLY A 693 33.30 -45.16 -15.07
CA GLY A 693 34.54 -45.34 -15.81
C GLY A 693 34.25 -44.96 -17.26
N ALA A 694 35.28 -44.49 -17.98
CA ALA A 694 35.12 -44.10 -19.37
C ALA A 694 34.38 -45.18 -20.17
N ILE A 695 33.30 -44.79 -20.85
CA ILE A 695 32.70 -45.62 -21.90
C ILE A 695 33.56 -45.37 -23.14
N VAL A 696 34.46 -46.30 -23.44
CA VAL A 696 35.41 -46.18 -24.53
C VAL A 696 34.90 -46.92 -25.76
N ALA A 697 34.47 -46.17 -26.78
CA ALA A 697 34.18 -46.72 -28.10
C ALA A 697 35.51 -46.86 -28.87
N ASN A 698 35.93 -48.11 -29.13
CA ASN A 698 37.17 -48.44 -29.84
C ASN A 698 36.88 -49.19 -31.15
N GLY A 699 36.21 -48.50 -32.08
CA GLY A 699 35.83 -49.00 -33.40
C GLY A 699 34.39 -49.56 -33.49
N GLY A 700 33.61 -49.45 -32.42
CA GLY A 700 32.18 -49.83 -32.33
C GLY A 700 31.21 -48.66 -32.55
N THR A 701 29.90 -48.91 -32.36
CA THR A 701 28.87 -47.86 -32.40
C THR A 701 28.11 -47.79 -31.09
N ILE A 702 28.07 -46.61 -30.45
CA ILE A 702 27.25 -46.40 -29.25
C ILE A 702 26.04 -45.55 -29.59
N THR A 703 24.85 -46.00 -29.24
CA THR A 703 23.59 -45.27 -29.47
C THR A 703 22.95 -44.91 -28.13
N PHE A 704 22.57 -43.66 -27.96
CA PHE A 704 21.69 -43.17 -26.91
C PHE A 704 20.41 -42.70 -27.59
N ASP A 705 19.28 -43.31 -27.25
CA ASP A 705 17.98 -42.98 -27.81
C ASP A 705 16.99 -42.73 -26.66
N ASN A 706 16.50 -41.49 -26.53
CA ASN A 706 15.65 -41.06 -25.42
C ASN A 706 16.28 -41.31 -24.03
N VAL A 707 17.53 -40.88 -23.84
CA VAL A 707 18.29 -41.12 -22.61
C VAL A 707 18.43 -39.84 -21.78
N HIS A 708 18.18 -39.94 -20.47
CA HIS A 708 18.39 -38.87 -19.50
C HIS A 708 19.66 -39.12 -18.68
N LEU A 709 20.57 -38.17 -18.62
CA LEU A 709 21.81 -38.27 -17.83
C LEU A 709 21.76 -37.33 -16.62
N ASP A 710 21.57 -37.90 -15.44
CA ASP A 710 21.47 -37.22 -14.14
C ASP A 710 22.68 -37.58 -13.24
N GLY A 711 23.26 -36.66 -12.48
CA GLY A 711 24.32 -37.02 -11.53
C GLY A 711 25.24 -35.89 -11.07
N THR A 712 25.58 -35.91 -9.79
CA THR A 712 26.37 -34.89 -9.06
C THR A 712 27.87 -35.25 -8.91
N SER A 713 28.36 -36.26 -9.64
CA SER A 713 29.78 -36.64 -9.66
C SER A 713 30.13 -37.34 -10.97
N LEU A 714 30.50 -36.54 -11.97
CA LEU A 714 31.20 -36.98 -13.18
C LEU A 714 32.67 -36.59 -13.03
N ASP A 715 33.31 -37.00 -11.92
CA ASP A 715 34.74 -36.82 -11.69
C ASP A 715 35.53 -37.84 -12.51
N ALA A 716 35.52 -37.67 -13.84
CA ALA A 716 36.51 -38.30 -14.70
C ALA A 716 37.81 -37.53 -14.47
N THR A 717 38.67 -38.09 -13.63
CA THR A 717 39.96 -37.48 -13.26
C THR A 717 40.92 -37.24 -14.45
N SER A 718 40.52 -37.55 -15.70
CA SER A 718 41.18 -37.07 -16.94
C SER A 718 40.53 -37.49 -18.29
N GLY A 719 39.19 -37.56 -18.48
CA GLY A 719 38.71 -38.00 -19.83
C GLY A 719 37.21 -38.21 -20.13
N GLY A 720 36.31 -37.37 -19.61
CA GLY A 720 34.89 -37.38 -20.03
C GLY A 720 34.06 -38.64 -19.69
N LEU A 721 32.75 -38.55 -19.91
CA LEU A 721 31.75 -39.62 -19.72
C LEU A 721 31.83 -40.70 -20.81
N ILE A 722 32.13 -40.30 -22.04
CA ILE A 722 32.38 -41.18 -23.18
C ILE A 722 33.65 -40.67 -23.85
N GLU A 723 34.58 -41.60 -24.10
CA GLU A 723 35.78 -41.36 -24.88
C GLU A 723 35.66 -42.16 -26.19
N SER A 724 35.63 -41.47 -27.32
CA SER A 724 35.59 -42.13 -28.62
C SER A 724 36.96 -42.09 -29.28
N VAL A 725 37.54 -43.25 -29.61
CA VAL A 725 38.75 -43.31 -30.45
C VAL A 725 38.41 -43.43 -31.93
N ALA A 726 39.38 -43.06 -32.78
CA ALA A 726 39.25 -43.00 -34.23
C ALA A 726 38.55 -44.23 -34.86
N GLY A 727 37.52 -43.98 -35.67
CA GLY A 727 36.76 -45.03 -36.37
C GLY A 727 35.47 -45.48 -35.67
N SER A 728 35.10 -44.87 -34.56
CA SER A 728 33.83 -45.12 -33.86
C SER A 728 32.72 -44.17 -34.31
N ALA A 729 31.47 -44.62 -34.22
CA ALA A 729 30.28 -43.81 -34.47
C ALA A 729 29.41 -43.72 -33.21
N ASN A 730 29.04 -42.52 -32.77
CA ASN A 730 28.14 -42.37 -31.63
C ASN A 730 26.86 -41.67 -32.08
N SER A 731 25.69 -42.16 -31.69
CA SER A 731 24.39 -41.57 -32.04
C SER A 731 23.68 -41.13 -30.78
N PHE A 732 23.25 -39.87 -30.72
CA PHE A 732 22.53 -39.27 -29.61
C PHE A 732 21.19 -38.74 -30.11
N ASN A 733 20.13 -39.51 -29.92
CA ASN A 733 18.78 -39.13 -30.31
C ASN A 733 17.95 -38.81 -29.06
N ASN A 734 17.43 -37.58 -28.96
CA ASN A 734 16.62 -37.13 -27.82
C ASN A 734 17.29 -37.33 -26.45
N VAL A 735 18.55 -36.90 -26.33
CA VAL A 735 19.36 -37.09 -25.11
C VAL A 735 19.38 -35.80 -24.30
N THR A 736 19.01 -35.88 -23.02
CA THR A 736 19.09 -34.74 -22.09
C THR A 736 20.31 -34.86 -21.20
N LEU A 737 21.15 -33.82 -21.18
CA LEU A 737 22.29 -33.71 -20.26
C LEU A 737 21.96 -32.81 -19.08
N LYS A 738 22.62 -33.04 -17.94
CA LYS A 738 22.62 -32.16 -16.77
C LYS A 738 23.96 -31.42 -16.64
N ALA A 739 23.97 -30.35 -15.85
CA ALA A 739 25.14 -29.55 -15.48
C ALA A 739 26.37 -30.39 -15.12
N GLY A 740 27.47 -30.20 -15.85
CA GLY A 740 28.77 -30.83 -15.56
C GLY A 740 29.07 -32.14 -16.29
N ALA A 741 28.15 -32.67 -17.11
CA ALA A 741 28.47 -33.80 -17.99
C ALA A 741 29.37 -33.36 -19.16
N VAL A 742 30.49 -34.07 -19.37
CA VAL A 742 31.44 -33.79 -20.47
C VAL A 742 31.55 -35.01 -21.37
N PHE A 743 31.31 -34.86 -22.67
CA PHE A 743 31.68 -35.88 -23.67
C PHE A 743 32.94 -35.45 -24.42
N ASP A 744 33.88 -36.38 -24.60
CA ASP A 744 35.18 -36.15 -25.25
C ASP A 744 35.31 -37.04 -26.49
N PHE A 745 35.45 -36.41 -27.66
CA PHE A 745 35.56 -37.12 -28.94
C PHE A 745 36.91 -36.85 -29.62
N SER A 746 37.68 -37.91 -29.89
CA SER A 746 38.98 -37.82 -30.58
C SER A 746 38.89 -38.05 -32.11
N ALA A 747 39.99 -37.75 -32.80
CA ALA A 747 40.07 -37.59 -34.26
C ALA A 747 39.43 -38.72 -35.09
N ALA A 748 38.63 -38.35 -36.11
CA ALA A 748 37.89 -39.24 -37.03
C ALA A 748 36.71 -40.02 -36.42
N SER A 749 36.19 -39.60 -35.26
CA SER A 749 34.90 -40.05 -34.71
C SER A 749 33.73 -39.27 -35.33
N GLY A 750 32.66 -39.97 -35.69
CA GLY A 750 31.40 -39.35 -36.14
C GLY A 750 30.37 -39.36 -35.02
N VAL A 751 29.91 -38.19 -34.61
CA VAL A 751 28.82 -38.03 -33.63
C VAL A 751 27.57 -37.61 -34.37
N PHE A 752 26.52 -38.41 -34.34
CA PHE A 752 25.22 -38.12 -34.93
C PHE A 752 24.28 -37.65 -33.82
N ALA A 753 23.61 -36.51 -33.97
CA ALA A 753 22.73 -36.01 -32.91
C ALA A 753 21.45 -35.30 -33.39
N SER A 754 20.40 -35.41 -32.59
CA SER A 754 19.13 -34.66 -32.69
C SER A 754 18.46 -34.49 -31.32
N GLY A 755 17.71 -33.40 -31.11
CA GLY A 755 16.99 -33.12 -29.85
C GLY A 755 17.60 -32.00 -28.98
N THR A 756 17.33 -32.03 -27.67
CA THR A 756 17.61 -30.90 -26.75
C THR A 756 18.80 -31.17 -25.81
N LEU A 757 19.82 -30.31 -25.87
CA LEU A 757 20.94 -30.25 -24.93
C LEU A 757 20.62 -29.26 -23.79
N ASN A 758 20.54 -29.71 -22.52
CA ASN A 758 19.99 -28.91 -21.41
C ASN A 758 21.02 -28.59 -20.27
N ASN A 759 20.76 -27.48 -19.59
CA ASN A 759 21.18 -27.06 -18.24
C ASN A 759 22.63 -27.37 -17.81
N GLY A 760 23.64 -27.01 -18.61
CA GLY A 760 25.06 -27.01 -18.21
C GLY A 760 25.89 -28.22 -18.62
N GLY A 761 25.39 -29.10 -19.48
CA GLY A 761 26.19 -30.15 -20.11
C GLY A 761 27.14 -29.58 -21.16
N LYS A 762 28.33 -30.18 -21.29
CA LYS A 762 29.39 -29.80 -22.22
C LYS A 762 29.73 -30.91 -23.20
N ILE A 763 29.89 -30.58 -24.47
CA ILE A 763 30.36 -31.50 -25.51
C ILE A 763 31.66 -30.95 -26.09
N GLU A 764 32.79 -31.65 -25.91
CA GLU A 764 34.10 -31.25 -26.42
C GLU A 764 34.52 -32.11 -27.62
N PHE A 765 34.79 -31.45 -28.75
CA PHE A 765 35.26 -32.09 -29.97
C PHE A 765 36.73 -31.76 -30.22
N PHE A 766 37.57 -32.78 -30.35
CA PHE A 766 39.01 -32.63 -30.58
C PHE A 766 39.43 -33.01 -32.00
N ASN A 767 40.41 -32.30 -32.56
CA ASN A 767 41.04 -32.61 -33.86
C ASN A 767 40.03 -32.65 -35.03
N LEU A 768 39.97 -33.73 -35.84
CA LEU A 768 39.07 -33.85 -37.01
C LEU A 768 37.69 -34.46 -36.67
N ALA A 769 37.20 -34.24 -35.45
CA ALA A 769 35.90 -34.79 -35.03
C ALA A 769 34.73 -34.09 -35.73
N LYS A 770 33.66 -34.84 -35.99
CA LYS A 770 32.47 -34.33 -36.69
C LYS A 770 31.24 -34.48 -35.82
N PHE A 771 30.56 -33.37 -35.54
CA PHE A 771 29.22 -33.31 -34.98
C PHE A 771 28.21 -33.21 -36.13
N ILE A 772 27.48 -34.27 -36.40
CA ILE A 772 26.60 -34.42 -37.55
C ILE A 772 25.15 -34.38 -37.08
N LEU A 773 24.44 -33.33 -37.46
CA LEU A 773 23.02 -33.19 -37.17
C LEU A 773 22.21 -34.17 -38.02
N THR A 774 21.39 -34.99 -37.37
CA THR A 774 20.43 -35.92 -38.02
C THR A 774 18.99 -35.45 -37.96
N GLY A 775 18.74 -34.34 -37.26
CA GLY A 775 17.48 -33.61 -37.16
C GLY A 775 17.73 -32.25 -36.55
N ASP A 776 16.66 -31.52 -36.22
CA ASP A 776 16.79 -30.26 -35.47
C ASP A 776 17.41 -30.50 -34.09
N ALA A 777 18.26 -29.57 -33.67
CA ALA A 777 18.91 -29.59 -32.37
C ALA A 777 18.76 -28.24 -31.66
N THR A 778 18.52 -28.28 -30.35
CA THR A 778 18.39 -27.08 -29.52
C THR A 778 19.33 -27.18 -28.32
N VAL A 779 20.18 -26.17 -28.13
CA VAL A 779 21.00 -26.01 -26.93
C VAL A 779 20.31 -24.99 -26.03
N ILE A 780 19.88 -25.40 -24.83
CA ILE A 780 19.09 -24.58 -23.91
C ILE A 780 19.80 -24.35 -22.57
N GLY A 781 19.58 -23.18 -21.95
CA GLY A 781 20.24 -22.79 -20.70
C GLY A 781 21.77 -22.81 -20.83
N ASN A 782 22.55 -23.03 -19.76
CA ASN A 782 24.02 -22.92 -19.82
C ASN A 782 24.76 -24.09 -20.53
N GLY A 783 24.13 -24.83 -21.45
CA GLY A 783 24.81 -25.92 -22.19
C GLY A 783 25.90 -25.40 -23.13
N GLU A 784 26.97 -26.17 -23.36
CA GLU A 784 28.15 -25.76 -24.15
C GLU A 784 28.53 -26.82 -25.20
N ILE A 785 28.73 -26.40 -26.46
CA ILE A 785 29.42 -27.18 -27.49
C ILE A 785 30.76 -26.51 -27.77
N LYS A 786 31.85 -27.21 -27.45
CA LYS A 786 33.21 -26.73 -27.64
C LYS A 786 33.87 -27.42 -28.82
N LEU A 787 34.37 -26.63 -29.76
CA LEU A 787 35.09 -27.10 -30.94
C LEU A 787 36.59 -26.80 -30.79
N ASP A 788 37.44 -27.80 -31.01
CA ASP A 788 38.87 -27.59 -31.23
C ASP A 788 39.20 -27.48 -32.73
N PRO A 789 40.35 -26.85 -33.07
CA PRO A 789 40.79 -26.70 -34.45
C PRO A 789 40.69 -27.98 -35.30
N GLY A 790 39.95 -27.87 -36.42
CA GLY A 790 39.69 -28.96 -37.35
C GLY A 790 38.37 -29.70 -37.13
N SER A 791 37.68 -29.43 -36.02
CA SER A 791 36.37 -30.02 -35.72
C SER A 791 35.28 -29.32 -36.53
N SER A 792 34.20 -30.05 -36.83
CA SER A 792 33.11 -29.51 -37.64
C SER A 792 31.73 -29.91 -37.13
N ILE A 793 30.79 -28.95 -37.11
CA ILE A 793 29.35 -29.21 -37.07
C ILE A 793 28.87 -29.32 -38.51
N LEU A 794 28.18 -30.38 -38.86
CA LEU A 794 27.70 -30.67 -40.20
C LEU A 794 26.23 -31.11 -40.13
N ASN A 795 25.54 -31.10 -41.26
CA ASN A 795 24.22 -31.70 -41.36
C ASN A 795 24.24 -32.94 -42.26
N SER A 796 23.52 -34.00 -41.88
CA SER A 796 23.40 -35.26 -42.64
C SER A 796 22.20 -35.32 -43.59
N GLY A 797 21.24 -34.38 -43.50
CA GLY A 797 19.95 -34.42 -44.20
C GLY A 797 19.48 -33.07 -44.73
N ALA A 798 18.24 -32.98 -45.25
CA ALA A 798 17.73 -31.75 -45.85
C ALA A 798 17.12 -30.80 -44.80
N HIS A 799 17.71 -29.60 -44.69
CA HIS A 799 17.24 -28.43 -43.92
C HIS A 799 16.97 -28.68 -42.42
N HIS A 800 18.01 -28.76 -41.60
CA HIS A 800 17.90 -28.80 -40.14
C HIS A 800 18.34 -27.48 -39.51
N THR A 801 17.80 -27.20 -38.33
CA THR A 801 18.09 -26.00 -37.54
C THR A 801 18.89 -26.37 -36.28
N LEU A 802 19.97 -25.64 -36.03
CA LEU A 802 20.69 -25.62 -34.76
C LEU A 802 20.30 -24.34 -34.01
N ASN A 803 19.56 -24.48 -32.91
CA ASN A 803 19.02 -23.36 -32.13
C ASN A 803 19.75 -23.23 -30.78
N LEU A 804 20.14 -22.02 -30.39
CA LEU A 804 20.78 -21.71 -29.11
C LEU A 804 19.82 -20.90 -28.21
N GLU A 805 18.95 -21.54 -27.44
CA GLU A 805 18.00 -20.88 -26.52
C GLU A 805 18.61 -20.75 -25.10
N GLY A 806 19.64 -19.92 -24.97
CA GLY A 806 20.37 -19.72 -23.72
C GLY A 806 21.75 -20.39 -23.66
N GLY A 807 22.05 -21.29 -24.60
CA GLY A 807 23.29 -22.08 -24.64
C GLY A 807 24.40 -21.54 -25.51
N THR A 808 25.58 -22.12 -25.37
CA THR A 808 26.84 -21.64 -25.95
C THR A 808 27.42 -22.62 -26.98
N ILE A 809 27.90 -22.11 -28.11
CA ILE A 809 28.92 -22.79 -28.93
C ILE A 809 30.21 -21.99 -28.78
N ASP A 810 31.32 -22.64 -28.40
CA ASP A 810 32.61 -21.99 -28.22
C ASP A 810 33.80 -22.68 -28.94
N GLY A 811 34.93 -21.98 -29.04
CA GLY A 811 36.22 -22.54 -29.48
C GLY A 811 36.65 -22.15 -30.91
N ALA A 812 37.04 -23.15 -31.70
CA ALA A 812 37.60 -23.04 -33.06
C ALA A 812 37.18 -24.25 -33.92
N GLY A 813 36.81 -24.05 -35.19
CA GLY A 813 36.29 -25.13 -36.04
C GLY A 813 35.40 -24.63 -37.17
N THR A 814 34.57 -25.49 -37.75
CA THR A 814 33.60 -25.09 -38.78
C THR A 814 32.17 -25.45 -38.41
N ILE A 815 31.21 -24.57 -38.65
CA ILE A 815 29.77 -24.82 -38.51
C ILE A 815 29.15 -24.80 -39.91
N GLY A 816 28.79 -25.97 -40.41
CA GLY A 816 28.29 -26.21 -41.77
C GLY A 816 29.39 -26.58 -42.77
N ASN A 817 28.96 -26.76 -44.02
CA ASN A 817 29.75 -27.13 -45.19
C ASN A 817 29.29 -26.43 -46.50
N GLY A 818 28.53 -25.34 -46.39
CA GLY A 818 28.13 -24.47 -47.50
C GLY A 818 27.11 -25.06 -48.47
N ASP A 819 26.40 -26.12 -48.10
CA ASP A 819 25.45 -26.82 -48.99
C ASP A 819 23.98 -26.42 -48.78
N HIS A 820 23.74 -25.37 -47.99
CA HIS A 820 22.41 -24.85 -47.64
C HIS A 820 21.56 -25.84 -46.82
N SER A 821 22.16 -26.84 -46.20
CA SER A 821 21.42 -27.82 -45.40
C SER A 821 21.23 -27.41 -43.95
N LEU A 822 22.05 -26.51 -43.40
CA LEU A 822 22.00 -26.10 -41.99
C LEU A 822 21.46 -24.68 -41.84
N THR A 823 20.62 -24.42 -40.84
CA THR A 823 20.27 -23.07 -40.38
C THR A 823 20.76 -22.90 -38.94
N LEU A 824 21.45 -21.81 -38.64
CA LEU A 824 21.90 -21.48 -37.27
C LEU A 824 21.03 -20.35 -36.71
N ASP A 825 20.33 -20.60 -35.60
CA ASP A 825 19.55 -19.60 -34.87
C ASP A 825 20.12 -19.42 -33.47
N ILE A 826 20.55 -18.20 -33.15
CA ILE A 826 21.08 -17.84 -31.83
C ILE A 826 19.95 -17.15 -31.07
N GLY A 827 19.23 -17.89 -30.24
CA GLY A 827 18.08 -17.41 -29.48
C GLY A 827 18.46 -16.42 -28.35
N VAL A 828 17.45 -15.94 -27.62
CA VAL A 828 17.66 -15.04 -26.48
C VAL A 828 18.55 -15.70 -25.42
N SER A 829 19.53 -14.96 -24.92
CA SER A 829 20.57 -15.45 -24.00
C SER A 829 21.49 -16.56 -24.54
N GLY A 830 21.34 -17.01 -25.79
CA GLY A 830 22.29 -17.94 -26.42
C GLY A 830 23.57 -17.23 -26.84
N THR A 831 24.68 -17.96 -26.91
CA THR A 831 26.01 -17.41 -27.20
C THR A 831 26.72 -18.20 -28.30
N LEU A 832 27.31 -17.50 -29.26
CA LEU A 832 28.29 -18.05 -30.18
C LEU A 832 29.62 -17.33 -29.94
N GLU A 833 30.63 -18.04 -29.47
CA GLU A 833 31.89 -17.45 -28.99
C GLU A 833 33.11 -18.05 -29.71
N ALA A 834 33.91 -17.23 -30.38
CA ALA A 834 35.24 -17.64 -30.81
C ALA A 834 36.26 -17.28 -29.73
N ASN A 835 36.91 -18.29 -29.14
CA ASN A 835 37.97 -18.11 -28.13
C ASN A 835 39.18 -19.05 -28.34
N GLY A 836 39.22 -19.76 -29.47
CA GLY A 836 40.26 -20.74 -29.80
C GLY A 836 41.46 -20.18 -30.58
N SER A 837 42.48 -21.02 -30.77
CA SER A 837 43.75 -20.65 -31.46
C SER A 837 43.67 -20.60 -33.00
N GLN A 838 42.54 -21.00 -33.57
CA GLN A 838 42.22 -20.95 -35.00
C GLN A 838 40.82 -20.35 -35.15
N PRO A 839 40.41 -19.91 -36.35
CA PRO A 839 39.09 -19.35 -36.54
C PRO A 839 37.96 -20.35 -36.24
N LEU A 840 36.84 -19.83 -35.74
CA LEU A 840 35.54 -20.48 -35.82
C LEU A 840 34.86 -19.97 -37.09
N THR A 841 34.66 -20.83 -38.09
CA THR A 841 34.03 -20.48 -39.37
C THR A 841 32.58 -20.97 -39.39
N VAL A 842 31.65 -20.12 -39.82
CA VAL A 842 30.23 -20.45 -40.00
C VAL A 842 29.90 -20.40 -41.48
N ASP A 843 29.76 -21.58 -42.09
CA ASP A 843 29.48 -21.81 -43.50
C ASP A 843 28.31 -22.81 -43.61
N THR A 844 27.11 -22.39 -43.23
CA THR A 844 25.90 -23.20 -43.32
C THR A 844 25.32 -23.23 -44.74
N GLY A 845 25.61 -22.19 -45.52
CA GLY A 845 25.00 -21.94 -46.82
C GLY A 845 23.59 -21.35 -46.74
N ASN A 846 23.08 -21.06 -45.53
CA ASN A 846 21.83 -20.34 -45.31
C ASN A 846 22.07 -19.11 -44.41
N SER A 847 21.04 -18.29 -44.22
CA SER A 847 21.15 -17.15 -43.31
C SER A 847 21.29 -17.58 -41.83
N VAL A 848 22.12 -16.87 -41.08
CA VAL A 848 22.24 -16.99 -39.62
C VAL A 848 21.32 -15.96 -38.96
N THR A 849 20.51 -16.36 -37.99
CA THR A 849 19.70 -15.42 -37.19
C THR A 849 20.22 -15.33 -35.77
N SER A 850 20.15 -14.12 -35.17
CA SER A 850 20.57 -13.93 -33.78
C SER A 850 19.67 -12.97 -33.01
N SER A 851 19.33 -13.33 -31.78
CA SER A 851 18.76 -12.50 -30.72
C SER A 851 19.58 -12.61 -29.41
N GLY A 852 20.70 -13.33 -29.45
CA GLY A 852 21.61 -13.60 -28.32
C GLY A 852 22.95 -12.88 -28.44
N LEU A 853 24.02 -13.48 -27.93
CA LEU A 853 25.39 -12.98 -27.98
C LEU A 853 26.18 -13.65 -29.12
N ILE A 854 26.85 -12.84 -29.94
CA ILE A 854 27.91 -13.29 -30.84
C ILE A 854 29.19 -12.63 -30.37
N GLU A 855 30.21 -13.39 -30.03
CA GLU A 855 31.42 -12.88 -29.40
C GLU A 855 32.71 -13.47 -30.00
N ALA A 856 33.75 -12.65 -30.09
CA ALA A 856 35.11 -13.11 -30.37
C ALA A 856 36.08 -12.51 -29.33
N VAL A 857 36.79 -13.39 -28.60
CA VAL A 857 37.74 -13.04 -27.54
C VAL A 857 39.10 -13.67 -27.84
N HIS A 858 40.10 -12.87 -28.18
CA HIS A 858 41.43 -13.33 -28.63
C HIS A 858 41.46 -14.28 -29.85
N ALA A 859 40.35 -14.43 -30.57
CA ALA A 859 40.21 -15.36 -31.68
C ALA A 859 39.44 -14.75 -32.85
N SER A 860 39.35 -15.49 -33.96
CA SER A 860 38.63 -15.08 -35.16
C SER A 860 37.31 -15.84 -35.32
N LEU A 861 36.24 -15.13 -35.64
CA LEU A 861 34.92 -15.67 -35.96
C LEU A 861 34.56 -15.23 -37.38
N ASP A 862 34.49 -16.18 -38.32
CA ASP A 862 34.31 -15.88 -39.74
C ASP A 862 32.95 -16.41 -40.20
N PHE A 863 32.07 -15.53 -40.69
CA PHE A 863 30.79 -15.90 -41.27
C PHE A 863 30.86 -15.83 -42.79
N ASP A 864 30.74 -16.98 -43.44
CA ASP A 864 30.52 -17.07 -44.88
C ASP A 864 29.06 -16.83 -45.26
N ASP A 865 28.15 -16.76 -44.30
CA ASP A 865 26.72 -16.53 -44.54
C ASP A 865 26.25 -15.12 -44.16
N ALA A 866 25.11 -14.71 -44.70
CA ALA A 866 24.46 -13.45 -44.28
C ALA A 866 23.89 -13.57 -42.87
N VAL A 867 24.23 -12.61 -42.00
CA VAL A 867 23.81 -12.60 -40.60
C VAL A 867 22.69 -11.58 -40.35
N PHE A 868 21.61 -12.03 -39.72
CA PHE A 868 20.47 -11.22 -39.29
C PHE A 868 20.40 -11.17 -37.77
N ASN A 869 21.09 -10.20 -37.17
CA ASN A 869 20.96 -9.90 -35.75
C ASN A 869 19.67 -9.10 -35.51
N ARG A 870 18.64 -9.70 -34.94
CA ARG A 870 17.34 -9.06 -34.67
C ARG A 870 17.39 -8.14 -33.44
N PHE A 871 17.84 -8.68 -32.31
CA PHE A 871 17.86 -8.00 -31.01
C PHE A 871 19.11 -8.31 -30.17
N GLY A 872 20.05 -9.10 -30.70
CA GLY A 872 21.20 -9.60 -29.97
C GLY A 872 22.35 -8.60 -29.85
N THR A 873 23.39 -9.01 -29.12
CA THR A 873 24.64 -8.25 -28.95
C THR A 873 25.76 -8.93 -29.73
N ILE A 874 26.54 -8.15 -30.46
CA ILE A 874 27.77 -8.60 -31.12
C ILE A 874 28.94 -7.93 -30.40
N ILE A 875 29.94 -8.69 -29.94
CA ILE A 875 31.09 -8.19 -29.18
C ILE A 875 32.39 -8.71 -29.80
N ALA A 876 33.31 -7.81 -30.14
CA ALA A 876 34.69 -8.17 -30.40
C ALA A 876 35.57 -7.58 -29.28
N ASP A 877 36.24 -8.43 -28.50
CA ASP A 877 37.02 -8.02 -27.32
C ASP A 877 38.40 -8.71 -27.27
N GLN A 878 39.32 -8.11 -26.52
CA GLN A 878 40.65 -8.65 -26.22
C GLN A 878 41.45 -9.07 -27.48
N GLY A 879 41.31 -8.33 -28.58
CA GLY A 879 41.99 -8.64 -29.85
C GLY A 879 41.27 -9.66 -30.73
N GLY A 880 40.00 -9.98 -30.44
CA GLY A 880 39.17 -10.81 -31.28
C GLY A 880 38.80 -10.13 -32.60
N THR A 881 38.57 -10.94 -33.64
CA THR A 881 38.15 -10.46 -34.97
C THR A 881 36.87 -11.15 -35.41
N ILE A 882 35.88 -10.41 -35.88
CA ILE A 882 34.66 -11.00 -36.49
C ILE A 882 34.57 -10.57 -37.94
N ASP A 883 34.54 -11.51 -38.88
CA ASP A 883 34.34 -11.24 -40.31
C ASP A 883 32.92 -11.67 -40.72
N PHE A 884 32.14 -10.73 -41.24
CA PHE A 884 30.83 -10.97 -41.86
C PHE A 884 30.98 -10.91 -43.39
N GLY A 885 31.40 -12.02 -43.99
CA GLY A 885 31.76 -12.13 -45.40
C GLY A 885 30.62 -11.83 -46.39
N ASN A 886 29.37 -12.03 -45.98
CA ASN A 886 28.17 -11.81 -46.81
C ASN A 886 27.15 -10.81 -46.22
N GLY A 887 27.63 -9.94 -45.32
CA GLY A 887 26.87 -8.81 -44.79
C GLY A 887 26.14 -9.08 -43.47
N LEU A 888 25.80 -7.98 -42.79
CA LEU A 888 25.19 -7.97 -41.45
C LEU A 888 23.97 -7.04 -41.44
N THR A 889 22.79 -7.60 -41.15
CA THR A 889 21.61 -6.80 -40.77
C THR A 889 21.51 -6.76 -39.26
N ASN A 890 21.76 -5.59 -38.67
CA ASN A 890 21.82 -5.40 -37.23
C ASN A 890 20.63 -4.57 -36.70
N GLY A 891 19.71 -5.22 -36.02
CA GLY A 891 18.65 -4.62 -35.21
C GLY A 891 19.00 -4.48 -33.72
N GLY A 892 20.11 -5.07 -33.26
CA GLY A 892 20.62 -5.02 -31.89
C GLY A 892 21.87 -4.13 -31.73
N ILE A 893 22.77 -4.50 -30.82
CA ILE A 893 23.97 -3.72 -30.47
C ILE A 893 25.23 -4.41 -31.02
N VAL A 894 26.13 -3.64 -31.64
CA VAL A 894 27.48 -4.07 -31.99
C VAL A 894 28.49 -3.28 -31.16
N ASN A 895 29.33 -3.95 -30.38
CA ASN A 895 30.40 -3.35 -29.57
C ASN A 895 31.76 -3.86 -30.02
N VAL A 896 32.68 -2.95 -30.35
CA VAL A 896 34.06 -3.30 -30.73
C VAL A 896 35.02 -2.63 -29.78
N HIS A 897 35.67 -3.40 -28.92
CA HIS A 897 36.60 -2.90 -27.90
C HIS A 897 38.03 -2.73 -28.44
N ALA A 898 38.87 -2.06 -27.65
CA ALA A 898 40.23 -1.71 -28.01
C ALA A 898 41.08 -2.90 -28.46
N GLY A 899 41.66 -2.78 -29.66
CA GLY A 899 42.51 -3.81 -30.27
C GLY A 899 41.77 -4.91 -31.03
N SER A 900 40.43 -4.93 -30.98
CA SER A 900 39.59 -5.88 -31.71
C SER A 900 39.08 -5.31 -33.03
N GLU A 901 38.63 -6.18 -33.93
CA GLU A 901 38.17 -5.81 -35.26
C GLU A 901 36.84 -6.50 -35.64
N VAL A 902 35.95 -5.76 -36.30
CA VAL A 902 34.82 -6.34 -37.02
C VAL A 902 34.94 -5.93 -38.48
N ASP A 903 34.93 -6.89 -39.40
CA ASP A 903 34.88 -6.67 -40.84
C ASP A 903 33.50 -7.08 -41.38
N VAL A 904 32.91 -6.27 -42.24
CA VAL A 904 31.62 -6.54 -42.88
C VAL A 904 31.79 -6.34 -44.38
N SER A 905 32.10 -7.43 -45.06
CA SER A 905 32.07 -7.51 -46.51
C SER A 905 30.61 -7.43 -46.98
N GLY A 906 30.27 -6.47 -47.85
CA GLY A 906 28.90 -6.25 -48.33
C GLY A 906 28.12 -5.11 -47.64
N ASN A 907 26.96 -5.41 -47.03
CA ASN A 907 26.08 -4.39 -46.44
C ASN A 907 25.96 -4.56 -44.93
N LEU A 908 26.29 -3.52 -44.17
CA LEU A 908 25.87 -3.32 -42.79
C LEU A 908 24.60 -2.47 -42.76
N VAL A 909 23.48 -3.03 -42.33
CA VAL A 909 22.27 -2.27 -41.98
C VAL A 909 22.29 -2.06 -40.47
N ASN A 910 22.67 -0.87 -40.03
CA ASN A 910 22.90 -0.55 -38.62
C ASN A 910 21.66 0.04 -37.94
N ASN A 911 21.31 -0.51 -36.78
CA ASN A 911 20.35 0.07 -35.83
C ASN A 911 20.98 0.42 -34.46
N GLY A 912 22.30 0.26 -34.31
CA GLY A 912 23.09 0.64 -33.14
C GLY A 912 24.50 0.01 -33.13
N THR A 913 25.56 0.83 -33.11
CA THR A 913 26.95 0.35 -33.02
C THR A 913 27.79 1.28 -32.15
N VAL A 914 28.68 0.73 -31.34
CA VAL A 914 29.65 1.44 -30.51
C VAL A 914 31.06 0.88 -30.75
N LEU A 915 32.01 1.73 -31.06
CA LEU A 915 33.43 1.40 -31.13
C LEU A 915 34.10 2.06 -29.93
N ASP A 916 34.75 1.30 -29.04
CA ASP A 916 35.47 1.81 -27.87
C ASP A 916 36.94 1.41 -27.96
N GLY A 917 37.68 2.11 -28.82
CA GLY A 917 39.07 1.78 -29.18
C GLY A 917 39.23 0.72 -30.29
N GLY A 918 38.16 0.04 -30.68
CA GLY A 918 38.16 -1.03 -31.69
C GLY A 918 38.09 -0.55 -33.14
N MET A 919 38.17 -1.47 -34.09
CA MET A 919 38.08 -1.21 -35.52
C MET A 919 36.83 -1.83 -36.15
N LEU A 920 36.05 -1.05 -36.91
CA LEU A 920 34.99 -1.56 -37.77
C LEU A 920 35.33 -1.26 -39.23
N LYS A 921 35.40 -2.30 -40.07
CA LYS A 921 35.51 -2.20 -41.52
C LYS A 921 34.19 -2.59 -42.15
N VAL A 922 33.75 -1.82 -43.14
CA VAL A 922 32.48 -2.07 -43.83
C VAL A 922 32.53 -1.60 -45.26
N ASP A 923 31.98 -2.40 -46.17
CA ASP A 923 31.79 -1.98 -47.55
C ASP A 923 30.67 -0.93 -47.68
N ASN A 924 29.44 -1.26 -47.30
CA ASN A 924 28.32 -0.32 -47.33
C ASN A 924 27.66 -0.21 -45.96
N LEU A 925 27.55 1.01 -45.43
CA LEU A 925 26.90 1.31 -44.16
C LEU A 925 25.58 2.04 -44.38
N SER A 926 24.48 1.45 -43.90
CA SER A 926 23.12 1.96 -44.03
C SER A 926 22.32 1.74 -42.73
N GLY A 927 21.04 2.10 -42.73
CA GLY A 927 20.16 1.95 -41.55
C GLY A 927 19.92 3.24 -40.76
N ALA A 928 19.02 3.18 -39.79
CA ALA A 928 18.57 4.34 -39.03
C ALA A 928 19.39 4.61 -37.74
N GLY A 929 20.10 3.60 -37.23
CA GLY A 929 20.89 3.72 -36.01
C GLY A 929 22.25 4.34 -36.27
N ALA A 930 22.74 5.11 -35.30
CA ALA A 930 24.07 5.73 -35.39
C ALA A 930 25.20 4.74 -35.10
N VAL A 931 26.36 4.96 -35.72
CA VAL A 931 27.65 4.38 -35.31
C VAL A 931 28.34 5.39 -34.40
N ASN A 932 28.50 5.06 -33.13
CA ASN A 932 29.24 5.88 -32.16
C ASN A 932 30.69 5.38 -32.09
N VAL A 933 31.64 6.24 -32.41
CA VAL A 933 33.07 5.91 -32.40
C VAL A 933 33.73 6.67 -31.25
N ASN A 934 34.34 5.93 -30.33
CA ASN A 934 34.98 6.43 -29.12
C ASN A 934 36.44 5.94 -29.07
N ASN A 935 37.40 6.81 -29.39
CA ASN A 935 38.81 6.49 -29.63
C ASN A 935 39.06 5.32 -30.60
N GLY A 936 38.11 5.01 -31.49
CA GLY A 936 38.12 3.84 -32.37
C GLY A 936 38.50 4.14 -33.82
N THR A 937 38.49 3.10 -34.66
CA THR A 937 38.68 3.22 -36.11
C THR A 937 37.46 2.75 -36.88
N LEU A 938 36.87 3.60 -37.72
CA LEU A 938 35.83 3.19 -38.67
C LEU A 938 36.41 3.25 -40.09
N VAL A 939 36.24 2.22 -40.90
CA VAL A 939 36.67 2.15 -42.30
C VAL A 939 35.46 1.87 -43.18
N VAL A 940 35.16 2.77 -44.11
CA VAL A 940 34.04 2.61 -45.06
C VAL A 940 34.59 2.65 -46.48
N THR A 941 34.44 1.58 -47.26
CA THR A 941 35.03 1.47 -48.62
C THR A 941 34.02 1.73 -49.74
N GLY A 942 32.72 1.69 -49.46
CA GLY A 942 31.59 1.89 -50.37
C GLY A 942 30.57 2.92 -49.86
N ASN A 943 29.26 2.63 -49.91
CA ASN A 943 28.25 3.66 -49.62
C ASN A 943 28.03 3.88 -48.12
N LEU A 944 28.09 5.15 -47.69
CA LEU A 944 27.67 5.60 -46.36
C LEU A 944 26.31 6.29 -46.46
N SER A 945 25.32 5.79 -45.72
CA SER A 945 23.96 6.37 -45.65
C SER A 945 23.41 6.47 -44.23
N SER A 946 24.17 6.00 -43.23
CA SER A 946 23.83 6.06 -41.81
C SER A 946 24.51 7.23 -41.08
N ASN A 947 24.02 7.58 -39.89
CA ASN A 947 24.62 8.60 -39.03
C ASN A 947 25.88 8.06 -38.33
N VAL A 948 26.89 8.90 -38.19
CA VAL A 948 28.14 8.58 -37.46
C VAL A 948 28.39 9.66 -36.43
N VAL A 949 28.68 9.27 -35.20
CA VAL A 949 29.01 10.17 -34.10
C VAL A 949 30.42 9.84 -33.66
N LEU A 950 31.32 10.82 -33.67
CA LEU A 950 32.72 10.65 -33.28
C LEU A 950 32.95 11.33 -31.93
N THR A 951 33.60 10.67 -30.97
CA THR A 951 34.01 11.29 -29.70
C THR A 951 35.39 10.79 -29.26
N GLY A 952 36.38 11.68 -29.22
CA GLY A 952 37.76 11.37 -28.83
C GLY A 952 38.77 11.45 -29.99
N THR A 953 39.84 10.65 -29.91
CA THR A 953 40.91 10.59 -30.94
C THR A 953 40.62 9.52 -31.99
N ASP A 954 39.44 9.59 -32.59
CA ASP A 954 38.98 8.58 -33.56
C ASP A 954 39.74 8.65 -34.88
N THR A 955 39.84 7.52 -35.57
CA THR A 955 40.29 7.46 -36.96
C THR A 955 39.12 7.06 -37.85
N PHE A 956 38.78 7.91 -38.80
CA PHE A 956 37.77 7.58 -39.80
C PHE A 956 38.42 7.47 -41.17
N VAL A 957 38.35 6.29 -41.79
CA VAL A 957 38.95 6.00 -43.08
C VAL A 957 37.86 5.85 -44.12
N PHE A 958 37.92 6.68 -45.17
CA PHE A 958 37.13 6.44 -46.38
C PHE A 958 38.01 5.79 -47.44
N GLY A 959 37.55 4.67 -47.97
CA GLY A 959 38.19 4.00 -49.08
C GLY A 959 38.04 4.75 -50.41
N PRO A 960 38.81 4.37 -51.44
CA PRO A 960 38.89 5.06 -52.73
C PRO A 960 37.55 5.15 -53.48
N ASN A 961 36.62 4.24 -53.21
CA ASN A 961 35.33 4.15 -53.88
C ASN A 961 34.16 4.58 -52.99
N ALA A 962 34.44 5.08 -51.79
CA ALA A 962 33.43 5.32 -50.79
C ALA A 962 32.61 6.59 -51.09
N LYS A 963 31.30 6.53 -50.86
CA LYS A 963 30.37 7.62 -51.17
C LYS A 963 29.38 7.84 -50.03
N GLN A 964 29.37 9.04 -49.46
CA GLN A 964 28.26 9.43 -48.59
C GLN A 964 27.06 9.83 -49.44
N THR A 965 25.99 9.06 -49.31
CA THR A 965 24.72 9.25 -50.04
C THR A 965 23.66 9.89 -49.14
N SER A 966 23.73 9.68 -47.83
CA SER A 966 22.87 10.23 -46.79
C SER A 966 23.53 10.09 -45.42
N GLY A 967 22.82 10.43 -44.33
CA GLY A 967 23.33 10.39 -42.96
C GLY A 967 24.19 11.61 -42.63
N VAL A 968 24.37 11.88 -41.34
CA VAL A 968 25.14 13.02 -40.83
C VAL A 968 26.27 12.52 -39.95
N ILE A 969 27.45 13.13 -40.10
CA ILE A 969 28.60 12.90 -39.21
C ILE A 969 28.67 14.06 -38.20
N SER A 970 28.78 13.75 -36.91
CA SER A 970 28.70 14.75 -35.83
C SER A 970 29.74 14.55 -34.72
N ASN A 971 29.88 15.59 -33.88
CA ASN A 971 30.66 15.61 -32.63
C ASN A 971 32.20 15.50 -32.71
N TYR A 972 32.81 15.86 -33.84
CA TYR A 972 34.27 15.94 -33.96
C TYR A 972 34.95 16.65 -32.78
N THR A 973 35.87 15.95 -32.13
CA THR A 973 36.71 16.47 -31.05
C THR A 973 38.14 16.73 -31.55
N PRO A 974 38.89 17.65 -30.92
CA PRO A 974 40.31 17.85 -31.27
C PRO A 974 41.11 16.55 -31.11
N GLY A 975 41.71 16.06 -32.20
CA GLY A 975 42.46 14.80 -32.25
C GLY A 975 41.84 13.70 -33.12
N THR A 976 40.61 13.87 -33.61
CA THR A 976 40.01 12.99 -34.63
C THR A 976 40.76 13.12 -35.97
N THR A 977 41.16 12.00 -36.57
CA THR A 977 41.85 11.94 -37.86
C THR A 977 40.92 11.42 -38.95
N LEU A 978 40.78 12.17 -40.04
CA LEU A 978 40.12 11.70 -41.25
C LEU A 978 41.18 11.26 -42.27
N VAL A 979 41.15 9.99 -42.64
CA VAL A 979 42.02 9.39 -43.65
C VAL A 979 41.19 9.17 -44.91
N LEU A 980 41.64 9.76 -46.01
CA LEU A 980 41.04 9.55 -47.33
C LEU A 980 41.98 8.64 -48.10
N ASP A 981 41.69 7.34 -48.04
CA ASP A 981 42.44 6.36 -48.81
C ASP A 981 42.01 6.48 -50.28
N GLY A 982 42.96 6.66 -51.18
CA GLY A 982 42.72 6.85 -52.62
C GLY A 982 42.68 8.29 -53.15
N PHE A 983 42.75 9.31 -52.29
CA PHE A 983 42.95 10.70 -52.73
C PHE A 983 44.44 11.03 -52.88
N ASP A 984 44.83 11.83 -53.88
CA ASP A 984 46.17 12.43 -54.00
C ASP A 984 46.52 13.27 -52.75
N SER A 985 47.81 13.37 -52.42
CA SER A 985 48.45 14.35 -51.50
C SER A 985 48.06 15.84 -51.65
N LYS A 986 47.15 16.19 -52.57
CA LYS A 986 46.59 17.53 -52.75
C LYS A 986 45.07 17.45 -52.85
N VAL A 987 44.41 17.55 -51.70
CA VAL A 987 42.95 17.66 -51.59
C VAL A 987 42.54 19.13 -51.45
N ASN A 988 41.67 19.62 -52.34
CA ASN A 988 40.96 20.89 -52.20
C ASN A 988 39.67 20.66 -51.41
N ALA A 989 39.38 21.51 -50.44
CA ALA A 989 38.17 21.46 -49.62
C ALA A 989 37.29 22.70 -49.82
N ALA A 990 35.97 22.52 -49.93
CA ALA A 990 34.98 23.57 -50.03
C ALA A 990 33.80 23.28 -49.09
N PHE A 991 33.55 24.15 -48.12
CA PHE A 991 32.45 24.01 -47.16
C PHE A 991 31.28 24.94 -47.49
N ASP A 992 30.08 24.39 -47.63
CA ASP A 992 28.85 25.16 -47.79
C ASP A 992 28.16 25.33 -46.42
N THR A 993 28.28 26.53 -45.87
CA THR A 993 27.70 26.93 -44.58
C THR A 993 26.15 26.89 -44.54
N GLN A 994 25.45 26.87 -45.69
CA GLN A 994 23.99 26.79 -45.71
C GLN A 994 23.49 25.35 -45.64
N THR A 995 24.22 24.42 -46.25
CA THR A 995 23.86 23.01 -46.32
C THR A 995 24.63 22.14 -45.31
N ASN A 996 25.65 22.71 -44.64
CA ASN A 996 26.63 22.03 -43.78
C ASN A 996 27.35 20.87 -44.50
N ILE A 997 27.58 21.03 -45.81
CA ILE A 997 28.26 20.02 -46.64
C ILE A 997 29.70 20.45 -46.87
N LEU A 998 30.64 19.60 -46.48
CA LEU A 998 32.06 19.72 -46.83
C LEU A 998 32.34 18.88 -48.07
N THR A 999 32.73 19.52 -49.18
CA THR A 999 33.12 18.86 -50.42
C THR A 999 34.64 18.82 -50.53
N LEU A 1000 35.21 17.64 -50.71
CA LEU A 1000 36.63 17.39 -50.90
C LEU A 1000 36.86 16.92 -52.34
N THR A 1001 37.85 17.49 -53.02
CA THR A 1001 38.21 17.14 -54.41
C THR A 1001 39.71 17.03 -54.59
N ASP A 1002 40.20 16.00 -55.28
CA ASP A 1002 41.62 15.89 -55.65
C ASP A 1002 41.90 16.32 -57.10
N ALA A 1003 43.18 16.25 -57.50
CA ALA A 1003 43.63 16.58 -58.85
C ALA A 1003 43.09 15.63 -59.93
N ASP A 1004 42.72 14.41 -59.57
CA ASP A 1004 42.14 13.38 -60.44
C ASP A 1004 40.59 13.47 -60.51
N HIS A 1005 40.00 14.50 -59.90
CA HIS A 1005 38.56 14.79 -59.84
C HIS A 1005 37.75 13.76 -59.04
N HIS A 1006 38.38 13.01 -58.13
CA HIS A 1006 37.62 12.30 -57.10
C HIS A 1006 36.96 13.35 -56.21
N ALA A 1007 35.66 13.22 -55.99
CA ALA A 1007 34.88 14.16 -55.21
C ALA A 1007 34.14 13.42 -54.09
N MET A 1008 34.24 13.94 -52.89
CA MET A 1008 33.60 13.40 -51.70
C MET A 1008 32.83 14.50 -50.99
N THR A 1009 31.57 14.24 -50.64
CA THR A 1009 30.73 15.13 -49.85
C THR A 1009 30.54 14.57 -48.45
N LEU A 1010 30.85 15.36 -47.43
CA LEU A 1010 30.64 15.05 -46.03
C LEU A 1010 29.50 15.90 -45.48
N HIS A 1011 28.42 15.28 -45.01
CA HIS A 1011 27.34 16.00 -44.35
C HIS A 1011 27.65 16.12 -42.86
N LEU A 1012 27.94 17.34 -42.40
CA LEU A 1012 28.33 17.61 -41.02
C LEU A 1012 27.14 18.15 -40.21
N ALA A 1013 27.03 17.78 -38.94
CA ALA A 1013 26.04 18.39 -38.05
C ALA A 1013 26.43 19.85 -37.71
N PRO A 1014 25.46 20.75 -37.46
CA PRO A 1014 25.74 22.11 -37.02
C PRO A 1014 26.62 22.15 -35.76
N GLY A 1015 27.69 22.95 -35.78
CA GLY A 1015 28.63 23.09 -34.65
C GLY A 1015 29.77 22.07 -34.60
N SER A 1016 29.88 21.15 -35.57
CA SER A 1016 31.01 20.23 -35.70
C SER A 1016 32.31 20.97 -36.02
N LEU A 1017 33.43 20.54 -35.45
CA LEU A 1017 34.77 20.95 -35.89
C LEU A 1017 35.10 20.29 -37.24
N ILE A 1018 35.83 20.98 -38.11
CA ILE A 1018 36.31 20.40 -39.38
C ILE A 1018 37.49 19.45 -39.06
N PRO A 1019 37.43 18.17 -39.46
CA PRO A 1019 38.51 17.22 -39.16
C PRO A 1019 39.81 17.58 -39.88
N GLN A 1020 40.94 17.23 -39.24
CA GLN A 1020 42.23 17.27 -39.91
C GLN A 1020 42.29 16.14 -40.95
N VAL A 1021 42.39 16.52 -42.23
CA VAL A 1021 42.55 15.58 -43.34
C VAL A 1021 44.01 15.20 -43.48
N HIS A 1022 44.36 13.94 -43.24
CA HIS A 1022 45.74 13.47 -43.42
C HIS A 1022 46.06 13.42 -44.92
N GLY A 1023 47.01 14.25 -45.37
CA GLY A 1023 47.36 14.43 -46.78
C GLY A 1023 46.94 15.78 -47.40
N ALA A 1024 46.21 16.63 -46.67
CA ALA A 1024 45.99 18.03 -47.05
C ALA A 1024 47.10 18.94 -46.45
N ALA A 1025 47.40 20.06 -47.10
CA ALA A 1025 48.32 21.07 -46.55
C ALA A 1025 47.86 21.50 -45.14
N SER A 1026 48.82 21.78 -44.27
CA SER A 1026 48.75 21.96 -42.80
C SER A 1026 47.77 23.01 -42.23
N ASP A 1027 46.87 23.57 -43.04
CA ASP A 1027 46.17 24.82 -42.73
C ASP A 1027 44.64 24.67 -42.80
N PHE A 1028 44.07 23.61 -42.23
CA PHE A 1028 42.63 23.55 -41.96
C PHE A 1028 42.37 23.47 -40.45
N LEU A 1029 42.25 24.66 -39.87
CA LEU A 1029 41.72 24.90 -38.54
C LEU A 1029 40.67 26.02 -38.69
N VAL A 1030 39.40 25.63 -38.78
CA VAL A 1030 38.25 26.52 -38.52
C VAL A 1030 37.29 25.76 -37.63
#